data_AF-A0A8T1WA44-F1
#
_entry.id   AF-A0A8T1WA44-F1
#
_cell.length_a   1.000
_cell.length_b   1.000
_cell.length_c   1.000
_cell.angle_alpha   90.00
_cell.angle_beta   90.00
_cell.angle_gamma   90.00
#
_symmetry.space_group_name_H-M   'P 1'
#
loop_
_entity.id
_entity.type
_entity.pdbx_description
1 polymer ?
#
loop_
_entity_poly.entity_id
_entity_poly.type
_entity_poly.pdbx_seq_one_letter_code
_entity_poly.pdbx_strand_id
1 'polypeptide(L)'
;MTALAGISGDDAAPSVIERYLTAEQIRQFTEQGVLVVPNVLTPEEVAEARRGLHLELAKYGVDHENLEESGDNLKKLSSTGGAGGILDLFYPSWRLMVAEHEKVFAAMTDLWDATYAHNHPDFQHPFGDFDGKRGYMYVNRVCYRVPDAISTKFAKKKARPMQRSLTPHWDCCPAKMFDSGKDMPRWRPIQCITVLTSNTERNTGGFECVPGFHKEFADYVAKNQPKAMTEAPLTAPVRRPQVCLGDFSPLRMQEDRAVIDRYQHISCEAGSVIFFDWRLPHANSYKHVGSIPREVIYTGFIPDTPMNRTYVREQLRRYKARLLPADHWRKDEVDACVAEGFSAHHFSALGSRLIALHPCLPVIHSSTMLRCTWSSAAASALRRRSRALVGASGHLNTPSRRISSIAPVRDASFNPDNSKKHVVVGMSGGVDSSVAALLLKRQGYHVTGVYMKNWDPSDEEGESACPVDSEYLDVQKVCEQLGIEAQMVNLVQPYWNQVFEPCLEGYEEGLTPNPDILCNREIKFKAFTEYARKIGADYVATGHYAALRPAKEGGPPNLCAAEDGTKDQSYFLSSVDGKAFANVLFPLGGIKKTEVRQIAASKDLCTATKKDSVGICFIGKRNFADFIHQYIQRQEGYFYTVDGAKMYPHRGFTAYTVGQGARLQGMSAKWFVVGKHKSDHSVTVAEGTRNPALFSDALFASAAQFNWMARDLPQELRETGRMRCFYRVRYRQDLDECTISLVSNSEARASASKLHDWQPEPLADNDDEEGKEREKSSYLRVDFDHPQRGVTPEQALVLYRGDGLCYGGGPIAAAGATYYEQGKSLADDVHDWHRQG
;
A
#
# COMPACT_ATOMS: atom_id res chain seq x y z
N MET A 1 -44.48 33.92 26.74
CA MET A 1 -44.14 35.24 27.30
C MET A 1 -43.39 35.06 28.61
N THR A 2 -42.06 35.10 28.55
CA THR A 2 -41.17 35.67 29.57
C THR A 2 -39.82 35.82 28.89
N ALA A 3 -39.32 37.04 28.87
CA ALA A 3 -38.14 37.45 28.13
C ALA A 3 -36.88 36.85 28.76
N LEU A 4 -36.11 36.10 27.96
CA LEU A 4 -34.67 36.00 28.15
C LEU A 4 -34.05 36.83 27.04
N ALA A 5 -33.49 37.96 27.46
CA ALA A 5 -32.82 38.94 26.64
C ALA A 5 -31.71 38.28 25.81
N GLY A 6 -31.47 38.86 24.63
CA GLY A 6 -30.44 38.43 23.71
C GLY A 6 -29.06 38.42 24.37
N ILE A 7 -28.46 37.24 24.43
CA ILE A 7 -27.03 37.08 24.54
C ILE A 7 -26.56 36.95 23.10
N SER A 8 -25.88 37.98 22.58
CA SER A 8 -25.15 37.84 21.33
C SER A 8 -24.06 36.79 21.56
N GLY A 9 -23.71 35.98 20.56
CA GLY A 9 -22.74 34.88 20.72
C GLY A 9 -21.33 35.32 21.16
N ASP A 10 -21.06 36.63 21.26
CA ASP A 10 -19.82 37.19 21.81
C ASP A 10 -19.92 37.50 23.33
N ASP A 11 -21.12 37.64 23.92
CA ASP A 11 -21.31 38.01 25.35
C ASP A 11 -21.33 36.82 26.31
N ALA A 12 -21.48 35.60 25.80
CA ALA A 12 -21.09 34.41 26.53
C ALA A 12 -19.59 34.21 26.33
N ALA A 13 -18.77 35.14 26.84
CA ALA A 13 -17.42 34.79 27.20
C ALA A 13 -17.56 33.65 28.21
N PRO A 14 -17.19 32.38 27.89
CA PRO A 14 -16.81 31.52 29.00
C PRO A 14 -15.72 32.31 29.74
N SER A 15 -15.60 32.16 31.07
CA SER A 15 -14.43 32.64 31.78
C SER A 15 -13.22 32.00 31.10
N VAL A 16 -12.66 32.65 30.06
CA VAL A 16 -11.44 32.21 29.41
C VAL A 16 -10.45 32.32 30.53
N ILE A 17 -10.02 31.15 31.03
CA ILE A 17 -8.94 31.05 32.00
C ILE A 17 -7.89 32.02 31.49
N GLU A 18 -7.63 33.09 32.24
CA GLU A 18 -6.87 34.25 31.75
C GLU A 18 -5.55 33.77 31.15
N ARG A 19 -4.98 32.74 31.80
CA ARG A 19 -3.89 31.89 31.30
C ARG A 19 -3.95 30.49 31.95
N TYR A 20 -4.05 29.45 31.14
CA TYR A 20 -4.06 28.04 31.56
C TYR A 20 -2.66 27.41 31.56
N LEU A 21 -1.82 27.73 30.57
CA LEU A 21 -0.45 27.23 30.47
C LEU A 21 0.54 28.05 31.30
N THR A 22 1.42 27.35 32.00
CA THR A 22 2.52 27.99 32.73
C THR A 22 3.50 28.66 31.76
N ALA A 23 4.27 29.64 32.25
CA ALA A 23 5.32 30.27 31.45
C ALA A 23 6.37 29.28 30.95
N GLU A 24 6.64 28.22 31.72
CA GLU A 24 7.56 27.16 31.33
C GLU A 24 7.01 26.32 30.18
N GLN A 25 5.74 25.92 30.23
CA GLN A 25 5.09 25.18 29.14
C GLN A 25 5.05 26.00 27.84
N ILE A 26 4.79 27.31 27.93
CA ILE A 26 4.83 28.20 26.77
C ILE A 26 6.25 28.29 26.20
N ARG A 27 7.28 28.44 27.05
CA ARG A 27 8.69 28.40 26.60
C ARG A 27 9.02 27.08 25.92
N GLN A 28 8.66 25.95 26.54
CA GLN A 28 8.89 24.63 25.98
C GLN A 28 8.27 24.49 24.58
N PHE A 29 7.02 24.90 24.40
CA PHE A 29 6.38 24.86 23.07
C PHE A 29 7.07 25.80 22.07
N THR A 30 7.40 27.02 22.48
CA THR A 30 8.08 28.00 21.61
C THR A 30 9.45 27.47 21.16
N GLU A 31 10.16 26.78 22.04
CA GLU A 31 11.49 26.24 21.77
C GLU A 31 11.48 24.95 20.97
N GLN A 32 10.58 24.02 21.29
CA GLN A 32 10.56 22.65 20.77
C GLN A 32 9.48 22.43 19.71
N GLY A 33 8.50 23.31 19.60
CA GLY A 33 7.36 23.18 18.68
C GLY A 33 6.42 22.01 19.02
N VAL A 34 6.64 21.33 20.15
CA VAL A 34 5.78 20.26 20.68
C VAL A 34 5.68 20.40 22.20
N LEU A 35 4.49 20.18 22.74
CA LEU A 35 4.20 20.25 24.17
C LEU A 35 3.18 19.17 24.55
N VAL A 36 3.48 18.42 25.61
CA VAL A 36 2.50 17.52 26.25
C VAL A 36 1.97 18.22 27.49
N VAL A 37 0.66 18.44 27.55
CA VAL A 37 -0.03 18.98 28.72
C VAL A 37 -0.70 17.80 29.43
N PRO A 38 -0.23 17.41 30.64
CA PRO A 38 -0.81 16.28 31.36
C PRO A 38 -2.12 16.67 32.05
N ASN A 39 -2.96 15.67 32.36
CA ASN A 39 -4.16 15.82 33.19
C ASN A 39 -5.14 16.92 32.71
N VAL A 40 -5.29 17.06 31.39
CA VAL A 40 -6.26 18.01 30.81
C VAL A 40 -7.67 17.46 31.00
N LEU A 41 -7.86 16.18 30.66
CA LEU A 41 -9.07 15.43 31.00
C LEU A 41 -8.87 14.72 32.34
N THR A 42 -9.92 14.64 33.15
CA THR A 42 -9.91 13.82 34.36
C THR A 42 -9.98 12.32 34.01
N PRO A 43 -9.57 11.42 34.92
CA PRO A 43 -9.72 9.97 34.71
C PRO A 43 -11.16 9.55 34.38
N GLU A 44 -12.16 10.22 34.96
CA GLU A 44 -13.58 9.98 34.69
C GLU A 44 -13.97 10.41 33.27
N GLU A 45 -13.50 11.57 32.81
CA GLU A 45 -13.73 12.06 31.44
C GLU A 45 -13.06 11.15 30.40
N VAL A 46 -11.85 10.67 30.69
CA VAL A 46 -11.17 9.67 29.86
C VAL A 46 -11.98 8.37 29.81
N ALA A 47 -12.41 7.86 30.96
CA ALA A 47 -13.20 6.63 31.03
C ALA A 47 -14.53 6.75 30.26
N GLU A 48 -15.19 7.90 30.34
CA GLU A 48 -16.44 8.15 29.62
C GLU A 48 -16.23 8.27 28.10
N ALA A 49 -15.17 8.97 27.66
CA ALA A 49 -14.81 9.04 26.25
C ALA A 49 -14.47 7.65 25.67
N ARG A 50 -13.72 6.82 26.42
CA ARG A 50 -13.40 5.44 26.01
C ARG A 50 -14.65 4.57 25.95
N ARG A 51 -15.52 4.65 26.96
CA ARG A 51 -16.82 3.96 26.95
C ARG A 51 -17.65 4.34 25.73
N GLY A 52 -17.73 5.64 25.42
CA GLY A 52 -18.42 6.15 24.24
C GLY A 52 -17.83 5.61 22.93
N LEU A 53 -16.50 5.59 22.81
CA LEU A 53 -15.80 5.00 21.67
C LEU A 53 -16.12 3.51 21.53
N HIS A 54 -15.99 2.72 22.59
CA HIS A 54 -16.23 1.28 22.56
C HIS A 54 -17.70 0.94 22.23
N LEU A 55 -18.65 1.69 22.78
CA LEU A 55 -20.07 1.56 22.42
C LEU A 55 -20.34 1.93 20.95
N GLU A 56 -19.64 2.92 20.41
CA GLU A 56 -19.74 3.26 18.99
C GLU A 56 -19.15 2.14 18.12
N LEU A 57 -17.99 1.60 18.48
CA LEU A 57 -17.33 0.47 17.81
C LEU A 57 -18.21 -0.79 17.79
N ALA A 58 -18.89 -1.08 18.90
CA ALA A 58 -19.81 -2.21 19.01
C ALA A 58 -20.93 -2.19 17.96
N LYS A 59 -21.42 -1.00 17.57
CA LYS A 59 -22.45 -0.86 16.50
C LYS A 59 -21.98 -1.39 15.14
N TYR A 60 -20.66 -1.49 14.94
CA TYR A 60 -20.03 -1.99 13.71
C TYR A 60 -19.52 -3.43 13.83
N GLY A 61 -19.77 -4.08 14.99
CA GLY A 61 -19.34 -5.43 15.29
C GLY A 61 -17.91 -5.54 15.80
N VAL A 62 -17.33 -4.45 16.34
CA VAL A 62 -16.03 -4.50 17.02
C VAL A 62 -16.27 -4.61 18.52
N ASP A 63 -15.76 -5.69 19.11
CA ASP A 63 -15.76 -5.94 20.55
C ASP A 63 -14.38 -5.58 21.13
N HIS A 64 -14.33 -4.59 22.02
CA HIS A 64 -13.09 -4.13 22.65
C HIS A 64 -12.43 -5.21 23.51
N GLU A 65 -13.22 -6.09 24.12
CA GLU A 65 -12.73 -7.16 24.99
C GLU A 65 -12.33 -8.41 24.20
N ASN A 66 -12.83 -8.54 22.96
CA ASN A 66 -12.50 -9.64 22.05
C ASN A 66 -12.01 -9.11 20.69
N LEU A 67 -10.91 -8.36 20.74
CA LEU A 67 -10.32 -7.77 19.53
C LEU A 67 -9.68 -8.80 18.61
N GLU A 68 -9.39 -10.03 19.07
CA GLU A 68 -8.79 -11.09 18.26
C GLU A 68 -9.77 -11.71 17.26
N GLU A 69 -11.06 -11.70 17.57
CA GLU A 69 -12.10 -12.18 16.65
C GLU A 69 -12.81 -11.03 15.93
N SER A 70 -12.94 -9.88 16.60
CA SER A 70 -13.78 -8.79 16.12
C SER A 70 -13.02 -7.63 15.46
N GLY A 71 -11.70 -7.54 15.65
CA GLY A 71 -10.90 -6.38 15.23
C GLY A 71 -10.88 -6.13 13.71
N ASP A 72 -11.07 -7.14 12.87
CA ASP A 72 -11.21 -6.99 11.41
C ASP A 72 -12.38 -6.06 11.02
N ASN A 73 -13.40 -5.94 11.88
CA ASN A 73 -14.54 -5.06 11.62
C ASN A 73 -14.18 -3.57 11.65
N LEU A 74 -13.03 -3.17 12.20
CA LEU A 74 -12.52 -1.79 12.19
C LEU A 74 -12.38 -1.23 10.76
N LYS A 75 -12.17 -2.07 9.75
CA LYS A 75 -12.10 -1.64 8.33
C LYS A 75 -13.39 -1.02 7.81
N LYS A 76 -14.54 -1.36 8.40
CA LYS A 76 -15.84 -0.77 8.06
C LYS A 76 -15.90 0.72 8.39
N LEU A 77 -15.05 1.15 9.34
CA LEU A 77 -14.96 2.50 9.87
C LEU A 77 -13.76 3.26 9.31
N SER A 78 -13.00 2.72 8.35
CA SER A 78 -11.77 3.38 7.86
C SER A 78 -11.75 3.53 6.34
N SER A 79 -11.85 4.77 5.87
CA SER A 79 -11.59 5.16 4.46
C SER A 79 -10.16 4.87 4.02
N THR A 80 -9.22 4.72 4.96
CA THR A 80 -7.81 4.41 4.72
C THR A 80 -7.51 2.92 4.62
N GLY A 81 -8.48 2.04 4.86
CA GLY A 81 -8.40 0.61 4.53
C GLY A 81 -7.47 -0.26 5.40
N GLY A 82 -6.90 0.28 6.48
CA GLY A 82 -6.10 -0.46 7.45
C GLY A 82 -6.95 -1.14 8.53
N ALA A 83 -6.44 -2.23 9.12
CA ALA A 83 -7.05 -2.96 10.25
C ALA A 83 -6.90 -2.16 11.56
N GLY A 84 -7.64 -1.05 11.68
CA GLY A 84 -7.58 -0.19 12.85
C GLY A 84 -6.38 0.75 12.82
N GLY A 85 -6.64 2.05 12.68
CA GLY A 85 -5.61 3.06 12.79
C GLY A 85 -6.20 4.46 12.74
N ILE A 86 -6.83 4.87 11.64
CA ILE A 86 -7.72 6.06 11.64
C ILE A 86 -9.15 5.64 11.29
N LEU A 87 -10.10 6.06 12.12
CA LEU A 87 -11.53 5.82 11.99
C LEU A 87 -12.28 7.10 11.58
N ASP A 88 -13.19 6.98 10.62
CA ASP A 88 -14.07 8.03 10.11
C ASP A 88 -15.28 8.26 11.02
N LEU A 89 -14.98 8.54 12.29
CA LEU A 89 -15.93 8.94 13.33
C LEU A 89 -15.77 10.44 13.59
N PHE A 90 -16.78 11.24 13.24
CA PHE A 90 -16.69 12.70 13.22
C PHE A 90 -17.62 13.37 14.22
N TYR A 91 -18.90 13.08 14.19
CA TYR A 91 -19.92 13.73 15.00
C TYR A 91 -20.53 12.90 16.16
N PRO A 92 -19.99 11.74 16.63
CA PRO A 92 -20.56 11.10 17.82
C PRO A 92 -20.49 12.03 19.03
N SER A 93 -21.54 12.05 19.85
CA SER A 93 -21.64 13.00 20.97
C SER A 93 -20.45 12.89 21.95
N TRP A 94 -20.01 11.67 22.26
CA TRP A 94 -18.87 11.43 23.15
C TRP A 94 -17.58 12.09 22.63
N ARG A 95 -17.40 12.12 21.30
CA ARG A 95 -16.23 12.72 20.64
C ARG A 95 -16.35 14.25 20.62
N LEU A 96 -17.55 14.77 20.36
CA LEU A 96 -17.82 16.20 20.37
C LEU A 96 -17.64 16.82 21.76
N MET A 97 -18.00 16.09 22.83
CA MET A 97 -17.72 16.51 24.21
C MET A 97 -16.23 16.77 24.45
N VAL A 98 -15.35 15.91 23.92
CA VAL A 98 -13.89 16.12 24.02
C VAL A 98 -13.43 17.26 23.10
N ALA A 99 -14.06 17.44 21.94
CA ALA A 99 -13.73 18.51 21.00
C ALA A 99 -14.13 19.91 21.48
N GLU A 100 -15.13 20.04 22.36
CA GLU A 100 -15.55 21.30 22.99
C GLU A 100 -14.93 21.55 24.37
N HIS A 101 -14.00 20.69 24.82
CA HIS A 101 -13.45 20.74 26.17
C HIS A 101 -12.70 22.04 26.46
N GLU A 102 -13.12 22.74 27.52
CA GLU A 102 -12.66 24.10 27.86
C GLU A 102 -11.14 24.21 28.06
N LYS A 103 -10.52 23.29 28.80
CA LYS A 103 -9.07 23.32 29.05
C LYS A 103 -8.23 23.07 27.81
N VAL A 104 -8.72 22.25 26.87
CA VAL A 104 -8.03 22.01 25.59
C VAL A 104 -8.05 23.28 24.75
N PHE A 105 -9.20 23.96 24.70
CA PHE A 105 -9.32 25.25 24.02
C PHE A 105 -8.47 26.33 24.71
N ALA A 106 -8.50 26.43 26.04
CA ALA A 106 -7.71 27.39 26.80
C ALA A 106 -6.19 27.24 26.55
N ALA A 107 -5.68 26.00 26.60
CA ALA A 107 -4.31 25.69 26.23
C ALA A 107 -3.98 26.15 24.80
N MET A 108 -4.85 25.85 23.84
CA MET A 108 -4.66 26.27 22.45
C MET A 108 -4.62 27.79 22.31
N THR A 109 -5.50 28.52 23.00
CA THR A 109 -5.52 29.99 22.95
C THR A 109 -4.27 30.62 23.54
N ASP A 110 -3.72 30.05 24.61
CA ASP A 110 -2.45 30.51 25.19
C ASP A 110 -1.28 30.29 24.23
N LEU A 111 -1.29 29.16 23.51
CA LEU A 111 -0.26 28.89 22.51
C LEU A 111 -0.40 29.82 21.30
N TRP A 112 -1.61 30.08 20.80
CA TRP A 112 -1.81 31.06 19.72
C TRP A 112 -1.36 32.45 20.14
N ASP A 113 -1.77 32.92 21.31
CA ASP A 113 -1.38 34.23 21.84
C ASP A 113 0.14 34.36 21.97
N ALA A 114 0.83 33.30 22.41
CA ALA A 114 2.29 33.29 22.53
C ALA A 114 3.05 33.15 21.19
N THR A 115 2.39 32.74 20.10
CA THR A 115 3.07 32.38 18.85
C THR A 115 2.51 33.13 17.64
N TYR A 116 1.36 32.72 17.13
CA TYR A 116 0.82 33.15 15.84
C TYR A 116 -0.10 34.37 15.93
N ALA A 117 -0.69 34.69 17.08
CA ALA A 117 -1.71 35.73 17.19
C ALA A 117 -1.16 37.15 16.95
N HIS A 118 0.09 37.37 17.37
CA HIS A 118 0.81 38.62 17.20
C HIS A 118 2.01 38.35 16.31
N ASN A 119 2.50 39.38 15.61
CA ASN A 119 3.65 39.31 14.70
C ASN A 119 4.97 38.85 15.37
N HIS A 120 5.08 37.56 15.69
CA HIS A 120 6.24 36.93 16.31
C HIS A 120 7.27 36.54 15.24
N PRO A 121 8.58 36.79 15.46
CA PRO A 121 9.62 36.55 14.46
C PRO A 121 9.65 35.11 13.93
N ASP A 122 9.51 34.11 14.82
CA ASP A 122 9.57 32.68 14.46
C ASP A 122 8.24 32.04 14.01
N PHE A 123 7.11 32.76 14.11
CA PHE A 123 5.76 32.20 13.86
C PHE A 123 4.97 33.08 12.87
N GLN A 124 5.54 33.30 11.70
CA GLN A 124 4.95 34.18 10.67
C GLN A 124 3.83 33.53 9.86
N HIS A 125 2.88 34.35 9.41
CA HIS A 125 1.76 33.94 8.57
C HIS A 125 1.16 35.15 7.82
N PRO A 126 0.31 34.96 6.78
CA PRO A 126 -0.13 36.05 5.91
C PRO A 126 -1.39 36.78 6.37
N PHE A 127 -1.94 36.47 7.55
CA PHE A 127 -3.25 37.00 7.99
C PHE A 127 -3.14 38.26 8.86
N GLY A 128 -1.94 38.69 9.24
CA GLY A 128 -1.72 39.77 10.21
C GLY A 128 -2.17 39.39 11.62
N ASP A 129 -2.10 40.35 12.56
CA ASP A 129 -2.49 40.08 13.95
C ASP A 129 -3.97 39.64 14.03
N PHE A 130 -4.25 38.65 14.87
CA PHE A 130 -5.59 38.18 15.18
C PHE A 130 -5.75 37.97 16.68
N ASP A 131 -7.01 37.91 17.14
CA ASP A 131 -7.30 37.64 18.54
C ASP A 131 -6.99 36.18 18.88
N GLY A 132 -5.90 35.94 19.61
CA GLY A 132 -5.45 34.61 20.05
C GLY A 132 -6.45 33.89 20.96
N LYS A 133 -7.45 34.58 21.50
CA LYS A 133 -8.53 33.98 22.30
C LYS A 133 -9.75 33.62 21.43
N ARG A 134 -9.75 33.92 20.13
CA ARG A 134 -10.84 33.60 19.19
C ARG A 134 -10.44 32.54 18.18
N GLY A 135 -11.28 31.52 18.10
CA GLY A 135 -11.15 30.43 17.14
C GLY A 135 -12.38 29.52 17.16
N TYR A 136 -12.30 28.48 16.33
CA TYR A 136 -13.36 27.51 16.07
C TYR A 136 -12.87 26.09 16.28
N MET A 137 -13.77 25.17 16.61
CA MET A 137 -13.43 23.75 16.64
C MET A 137 -13.23 23.22 15.22
N TYR A 138 -12.24 22.35 15.07
CA TYR A 138 -11.96 21.63 13.84
C TYR A 138 -12.35 20.16 14.03
N VAL A 139 -13.36 19.73 13.28
CA VAL A 139 -13.87 18.35 13.33
C VAL A 139 -12.94 17.45 12.51
N ASN A 140 -12.33 16.47 13.17
CA ASN A 140 -11.39 15.51 12.59
C ASN A 140 -11.75 14.08 13.06
N ARG A 141 -10.88 13.11 12.81
CA ARG A 141 -11.09 11.68 13.00
C ARG A 141 -10.66 11.18 14.38
N VAL A 142 -10.87 9.89 14.62
CA VAL A 142 -10.41 9.17 15.81
C VAL A 142 -9.34 8.16 15.40
N CYS A 143 -8.34 7.95 16.25
CA CYS A 143 -7.42 6.83 16.12
C CYS A 143 -7.82 5.72 17.06
N TYR A 144 -7.95 4.51 16.51
CA TYR A 144 -8.06 3.28 17.28
C TYR A 144 -7.15 2.26 16.60
N ARG A 145 -5.94 2.11 17.12
CA ARG A 145 -4.91 1.26 16.52
C ARG A 145 -4.64 0.08 17.43
N VAL A 146 -4.92 -1.12 16.94
CA VAL A 146 -4.66 -2.36 17.68
C VAL A 146 -3.17 -2.73 17.64
N PRO A 147 -2.70 -3.54 18.60
CA PRO A 147 -1.38 -4.17 18.55
C PRO A 147 -1.07 -4.87 17.22
N ASP A 148 0.21 -4.91 16.86
CA ASP A 148 0.67 -5.61 15.66
C ASP A 148 0.33 -7.11 15.74
N ALA A 149 0.45 -7.73 16.92
CA ALA A 149 0.08 -9.13 17.15
C ALA A 149 -1.39 -9.46 16.85
N ILE A 150 -2.29 -8.46 16.95
CA ILE A 150 -3.72 -8.61 16.64
C ILE A 150 -3.97 -8.25 15.18
N SER A 151 -3.44 -7.12 14.69
CA SER A 151 -3.65 -6.69 13.31
C SER A 151 -3.06 -7.64 12.27
N THR A 152 -1.98 -8.37 12.57
CA THR A 152 -1.45 -9.43 11.68
C THR A 152 -2.41 -10.61 11.50
N LYS A 153 -3.24 -10.95 12.51
CA LYS A 153 -4.25 -12.02 12.41
C LYS A 153 -5.34 -11.68 11.36
N PHE A 154 -5.70 -10.41 11.26
CA PHE A 154 -6.72 -9.92 10.33
C PHE A 154 -6.19 -9.51 8.97
N ALA A 155 -4.88 -9.31 8.87
CA ALA A 155 -4.22 -9.23 7.59
C ALA A 155 -4.39 -10.60 6.91
N LYS A 156 -5.44 -10.74 6.09
CA LYS A 156 -5.34 -11.64 4.93
C LYS A 156 -3.97 -11.32 4.30
N LYS A 157 -3.22 -12.31 3.83
CA LYS A 157 -1.88 -12.19 3.19
C LYS A 157 -1.75 -11.16 2.04
N LYS A 158 -2.75 -10.30 1.82
CA LYS A 158 -2.74 -9.07 1.04
C LYS A 158 -2.46 -7.88 1.98
N ALA A 159 -1.35 -7.22 1.70
CA ALA A 159 -0.68 -6.24 2.50
C ALA A 159 -1.53 -5.08 3.03
N ARG A 160 -1.04 -4.56 4.16
CA ARG A 160 -1.47 -3.33 4.81
C ARG A 160 -1.29 -2.18 3.81
N PRO A 161 -2.32 -1.39 3.45
CA PRO A 161 -2.05 -0.07 2.93
C PRO A 161 -1.32 0.70 4.04
N MET A 162 -0.07 1.10 3.84
CA MET A 162 0.62 1.96 4.80
C MET A 162 -0.23 3.23 4.99
N GLN A 163 -0.75 3.40 6.21
CA GLN A 163 -1.57 4.53 6.59
C GLN A 163 -0.72 5.79 6.51
N ARG A 164 -1.24 6.90 5.93
CA ARG A 164 -0.49 8.17 5.77
C ARG A 164 0.20 8.64 7.05
N SER A 165 -0.44 8.41 8.20
CA SER A 165 0.12 8.79 9.49
C SER A 165 1.39 8.03 9.86
N LEU A 166 1.69 6.86 9.26
CA LEU A 166 2.88 6.06 9.54
C LEU A 166 4.10 6.53 8.73
N THR A 167 3.87 7.30 7.67
CA THR A 167 4.94 7.88 6.86
C THR A 167 5.43 9.16 7.54
N PRO A 168 6.73 9.36 7.76
CA PRO A 168 7.29 10.65 8.16
C PRO A 168 6.84 11.77 7.22
N HIS A 169 6.18 12.80 7.76
CA HIS A 169 5.63 13.91 6.98
C HIS A 169 5.48 15.16 7.85
N TRP A 170 5.24 16.31 7.23
CA TRP A 170 4.56 17.42 7.89
C TRP A 170 3.28 17.78 7.13
N ASP A 171 2.34 18.35 7.85
CA ASP A 171 1.04 18.74 7.31
C ASP A 171 1.07 20.22 6.92
N CYS A 172 0.27 20.58 5.91
CA CYS A 172 -0.04 21.97 5.56
C CYS A 172 1.21 22.87 5.39
N CYS A 173 1.78 22.86 4.20
CA CYS A 173 2.88 23.72 3.78
C CYS A 173 2.57 25.23 3.95
N PRO A 174 3.36 25.99 4.74
CA PRO A 174 3.20 27.44 4.87
C PRO A 174 3.32 28.20 3.53
N ALA A 175 4.19 27.75 2.63
CA ALA A 175 4.39 28.38 1.32
C ALA A 175 3.25 28.11 0.31
N LYS A 176 2.41 27.10 0.56
CA LYS A 176 1.28 26.70 -0.30
C LYS A 176 -0.03 26.61 0.47
N MET A 177 -0.19 27.47 1.48
CA MET A 177 -1.34 27.44 2.40
C MET A 177 -2.71 27.56 1.67
N PHE A 178 -2.75 28.28 0.55
CA PHE A 178 -3.96 28.46 -0.28
C PHE A 178 -4.06 27.47 -1.45
N ASP A 179 -2.97 26.77 -1.77
CA ASP A 179 -2.85 25.86 -2.92
C ASP A 179 -2.62 24.42 -2.43
N SER A 180 -3.55 23.96 -1.59
CA SER A 180 -3.44 22.66 -0.92
C SER A 180 -4.07 21.49 -1.70
N GLY A 181 -4.62 21.75 -2.89
CA GLY A 181 -5.36 20.77 -3.69
C GLY A 181 -6.71 20.36 -3.11
N LYS A 182 -7.24 21.12 -2.13
CA LYS A 182 -8.57 20.93 -1.53
C LYS A 182 -9.53 22.03 -1.96
N ASP A 183 -10.79 21.67 -2.18
CA ASP A 183 -11.88 22.63 -2.47
C ASP A 183 -12.05 23.70 -1.37
N MET A 184 -11.71 23.33 -0.13
CA MET A 184 -11.88 24.17 1.07
C MET A 184 -10.57 24.19 1.88
N PRO A 185 -9.63 25.10 1.58
CA PRO A 185 -8.40 25.23 2.35
C PRO A 185 -8.69 25.73 3.78
N ARG A 186 -7.81 25.36 4.70
CA ARG A 186 -7.88 25.71 6.12
C ARG A 186 -6.49 25.88 6.68
N TRP A 187 -6.35 26.72 7.68
CA TRP A 187 -5.07 26.94 8.35
C TRP A 187 -5.10 26.43 9.79
N ARG A 188 -4.28 25.41 10.05
CA ARG A 188 -4.11 24.74 11.35
C ARG A 188 -2.66 24.94 11.83
N PRO A 189 -2.30 26.11 12.38
CA PRO A 189 -0.90 26.39 12.76
C PRO A 189 -0.39 25.51 13.91
N ILE A 190 -1.31 25.10 14.78
CA ILE A 190 -1.04 24.18 15.89
C ILE A 190 -2.07 23.05 15.81
N GLN A 191 -1.58 21.82 15.79
CA GLN A 191 -2.40 20.61 15.85
C GLN A 191 -2.42 20.05 17.26
N CYS A 192 -3.46 19.32 17.63
CA CYS A 192 -3.48 18.61 18.90
C CYS A 192 -4.06 17.20 18.83
N ILE A 193 -3.67 16.38 19.81
CA ILE A 193 -4.07 14.99 19.97
C ILE A 193 -4.47 14.79 21.43
N THR A 194 -5.73 14.45 21.69
CA THR A 194 -6.18 14.08 23.03
C THR A 194 -5.98 12.58 23.25
N VAL A 195 -5.24 12.23 24.30
CA VAL A 195 -4.79 10.87 24.58
C VAL A 195 -5.79 10.15 25.49
N LEU A 196 -6.34 9.02 25.05
CA LEU A 196 -7.27 8.22 25.87
C LEU A 196 -6.60 7.00 26.51
N THR A 197 -5.53 6.50 25.90
CA THR A 197 -4.71 5.39 26.43
C THR A 197 -3.27 5.83 26.60
N SER A 198 -2.67 5.54 27.75
CA SER A 198 -1.26 5.86 28.02
C SER A 198 -0.34 5.24 26.98
N ASN A 199 0.68 5.99 26.60
CA ASN A 199 1.62 5.66 25.55
C ASN A 199 3.02 6.17 25.94
N THR A 200 3.60 5.51 26.94
CA THR A 200 4.86 5.92 27.58
C THR A 200 6.08 5.29 26.92
N GLU A 201 5.91 4.13 26.30
CA GLU A 201 6.99 3.35 25.70
C GLU A 201 7.07 3.51 24.18
N ARG A 202 8.29 3.44 23.63
CA ARG A 202 8.52 3.43 22.18
C ARG A 202 7.87 2.22 21.52
N ASN A 203 7.61 2.31 20.20
CA ASN A 203 7.08 1.20 19.41
C ASN A 203 5.70 0.68 19.85
N THR A 204 4.94 1.46 20.63
CA THR A 204 3.58 1.11 21.08
C THR A 204 2.51 1.84 20.25
N GLY A 205 2.83 2.18 19.01
CA GLY A 205 1.95 2.90 18.08
C GLY A 205 1.83 4.40 18.33
N GLY A 206 2.65 4.96 19.24
CA GLY A 206 2.68 6.34 19.70
C GLY A 206 2.91 7.44 18.69
N PHE A 207 2.88 8.69 19.14
CA PHE A 207 3.22 9.86 18.30
C PHE A 207 4.72 10.12 18.34
N GLU A 208 5.32 10.31 17.17
CA GLU A 208 6.74 10.60 17.00
C GLU A 208 6.91 11.88 16.18
N CYS A 209 7.85 12.73 16.57
CA CYS A 209 8.18 13.95 15.81
C CYS A 209 9.64 14.36 15.97
N VAL A 210 10.04 15.43 15.28
CA VAL A 210 11.35 16.07 15.42
C VAL A 210 11.20 17.41 16.17
N PRO A 211 11.42 17.44 17.50
CA PRO A 211 11.37 18.67 18.27
C PRO A 211 12.36 19.72 17.74
N GLY A 212 11.93 20.98 17.71
CA GLY A 212 12.71 22.15 17.31
C GLY A 212 12.77 22.41 15.80
N PHE A 213 12.26 21.49 14.96
CA PHE A 213 12.39 21.60 13.50
C PHE A 213 11.68 22.82 12.91
N HIS A 214 10.65 23.35 13.57
CA HIS A 214 9.92 24.54 13.12
C HIS A 214 10.83 25.77 12.95
N LYS A 215 11.94 25.85 13.70
CA LYS A 215 12.96 26.92 13.60
C LYS A 215 13.85 26.78 12.36
N GLU A 216 14.05 25.53 11.90
CA GLU A 216 14.88 25.19 10.73
C GLU A 216 14.05 25.15 9.45
N PHE A 217 12.71 25.14 9.58
CA PHE A 217 11.79 24.86 8.48
C PHE A 217 11.99 25.81 7.30
N ALA A 218 12.15 27.11 7.54
CA ALA A 218 12.33 28.10 6.48
C ALA A 218 13.61 27.84 5.69
N ASP A 219 14.73 27.61 6.37
CA ASP A 219 16.02 27.28 5.76
C ASP A 219 15.98 25.94 5.04
N TYR A 220 15.32 24.94 5.64
CA TYR A 220 15.10 23.64 5.02
C TYR A 220 14.31 23.79 3.71
N VAL A 221 13.20 24.53 3.71
CA VAL A 221 12.39 24.76 2.51
C VAL A 221 13.16 25.58 1.48
N ALA A 222 13.85 26.65 1.88
CA ALA A 222 14.64 27.49 0.97
C ALA A 222 15.79 26.70 0.32
N LYS A 223 16.45 25.82 1.08
CA LYS A 223 17.51 24.94 0.59
C LYS A 223 16.96 23.88 -0.36
N ASN A 224 15.77 23.34 -0.11
CA ASN A 224 15.24 22.19 -0.83
C ASN A 224 14.17 22.52 -1.89
N GLN A 225 13.67 23.76 -1.96
CA GLN A 225 12.75 24.19 -3.02
C GLN A 225 13.47 24.38 -4.37
N PRO A 226 12.86 23.98 -5.49
CA PRO A 226 13.40 24.27 -6.82
C PRO A 226 13.31 25.78 -7.10
N LYS A 227 14.43 26.41 -7.49
CA LYS A 227 14.45 27.83 -7.91
C LYS A 227 13.57 28.03 -9.16
N ALA A 228 12.79 29.12 -9.18
CA ALA A 228 11.92 29.45 -10.31
C ALA A 228 12.72 29.72 -11.59
N MET A 229 12.19 29.29 -12.74
CA MET A 229 12.74 29.51 -14.07
C MET A 229 12.62 30.99 -14.47
N THR A 230 13.71 31.73 -14.36
CA THR A 230 13.98 32.87 -15.24
C THR A 230 15.40 32.69 -15.78
N GLU A 231 15.49 32.39 -17.08
CA GLU A 231 16.72 32.38 -17.89
C GLU A 231 17.70 31.19 -17.73
N ALA A 232 17.26 29.95 -17.99
CA ALA A 232 18.21 28.84 -18.27
C ALA A 232 17.81 28.02 -19.51
N PRO A 233 18.78 27.58 -20.36
CA PRO A 233 18.50 26.85 -21.60
C PRO A 233 17.87 25.47 -21.36
N LEU A 234 17.13 24.96 -22.36
CA LEU A 234 16.47 23.64 -22.43
C LEU A 234 17.37 22.40 -22.21
N THR A 235 18.66 22.58 -21.93
CA THR A 235 19.67 21.54 -21.72
C THR A 235 20.21 21.48 -20.29
N ALA A 236 19.71 22.30 -19.35
CA ALA A 236 20.14 22.25 -17.96
C ALA A 236 19.52 21.05 -17.21
N PRO A 237 20.33 20.20 -16.53
CA PRO A 237 19.82 19.10 -15.73
C PRO A 237 19.32 19.60 -14.36
N VAL A 238 18.51 18.75 -13.72
CA VAL A 238 18.17 18.73 -12.28
C VAL A 238 16.99 19.62 -11.85
N ARG A 239 15.80 19.01 -11.71
CA ARG A 239 14.69 19.55 -10.90
C ARG A 239 14.61 18.77 -9.60
N ARG A 240 14.82 19.43 -8.46
CA ARG A 240 14.63 18.85 -7.12
C ARG A 240 13.16 18.43 -6.94
N PRO A 241 12.86 17.27 -6.31
CA PRO A 241 11.50 16.95 -5.88
C PRO A 241 10.93 18.10 -5.05
N GLN A 242 9.67 18.48 -5.29
CA GLN A 242 9.08 19.60 -4.58
C GLN A 242 8.91 19.26 -3.10
N VAL A 243 9.56 20.04 -2.23
CA VAL A 243 9.20 20.11 -0.81
C VAL A 243 8.02 21.04 -0.62
N CYS A 244 7.24 20.84 0.45
CA CYS A 244 6.14 21.73 0.82
C CYS A 244 4.99 21.68 -0.23
N LEU A 245 4.30 20.53 -0.31
CA LEU A 245 3.36 20.16 -1.37
C LEU A 245 1.91 20.64 -1.18
N GLY A 246 1.61 21.37 -0.10
CA GLY A 246 0.24 21.72 0.29
C GLY A 246 -0.16 20.98 1.56
N ASP A 247 -1.32 20.29 1.56
CA ASP A 247 -1.91 19.72 2.79
C ASP A 247 -1.12 18.56 3.43
N PHE A 248 -0.32 17.83 2.65
CA PHE A 248 0.53 16.72 3.13
C PHE A 248 1.85 16.75 2.37
N SER A 249 2.96 16.78 3.10
CA SER A 249 4.31 16.75 2.52
C SER A 249 5.11 15.60 3.14
N PRO A 250 5.29 14.47 2.43
CA PRO A 250 6.12 13.39 2.94
C PRO A 250 7.59 13.84 2.99
N LEU A 251 8.29 13.41 4.05
CA LEU A 251 9.74 13.43 4.06
C LEU A 251 10.26 12.41 3.05
N ARG A 252 11.33 12.76 2.35
CA ARG A 252 11.98 11.87 1.39
C ARG A 252 13.01 11.04 2.15
N MET A 253 12.87 9.72 2.09
CA MET A 253 13.56 8.81 3.01
C MET A 253 15.09 8.91 2.98
N GLN A 254 15.65 9.31 1.84
CA GLN A 254 17.10 9.42 1.64
C GLN A 254 17.61 10.85 1.83
N GLU A 255 17.00 11.82 1.16
CA GLU A 255 17.41 13.23 1.18
C GLU A 255 17.20 13.86 2.54
N ASP A 256 16.16 13.43 3.24
CA ASP A 256 15.80 13.94 4.55
C ASP A 256 16.18 12.97 5.68
N ARG A 257 17.09 12.02 5.41
CA ARG A 257 17.57 11.03 6.39
C ARG A 257 18.06 11.68 7.68
N ALA A 258 18.79 12.79 7.57
CA ALA A 258 19.27 13.55 8.72
C ALA A 258 18.14 14.11 9.59
N VAL A 259 16.95 14.35 9.01
CA VAL A 259 15.74 14.75 9.75
C VAL A 259 15.06 13.52 10.34
N ILE A 260 14.94 12.44 9.56
CA ILE A 260 14.30 11.18 9.97
C ILE A 260 15.02 10.54 11.17
N ASP A 261 16.36 10.53 11.18
CA ASP A 261 17.15 9.97 12.28
C ASP A 261 16.98 10.74 13.61
N ARG A 262 16.38 11.94 13.57
CA ARG A 262 16.10 12.77 14.75
C ARG A 262 14.70 12.56 15.33
N TYR A 263 13.87 11.67 14.76
CA TYR A 263 12.54 11.38 15.28
C TYR A 263 12.60 10.85 16.72
N GLN A 264 11.72 11.37 17.56
CA GLN A 264 11.61 11.03 18.97
C GLN A 264 10.18 10.65 19.30
N HIS A 265 10.04 9.58 20.09
CA HIS A 265 8.77 9.19 20.70
C HIS A 265 8.35 10.21 21.75
N ILE A 266 7.12 10.68 21.65
CA ILE A 266 6.53 11.63 22.59
C ILE A 266 5.71 10.86 23.63
N SER A 267 6.32 10.65 24.80
CA SER A 267 5.70 9.94 25.92
C SER A 267 4.52 10.74 26.49
N CYS A 268 3.38 10.07 26.69
CA CYS A 268 2.18 10.70 27.24
C CYS A 268 1.32 9.71 28.04
N GLU A 269 0.67 10.21 29.09
CA GLU A 269 -0.32 9.47 29.88
C GLU A 269 -1.75 9.73 29.36
N ALA A 270 -2.67 8.80 29.64
CA ALA A 270 -4.09 9.02 29.39
C ALA A 270 -4.59 10.31 30.06
N GLY A 271 -5.45 11.06 29.35
CA GLY A 271 -5.93 12.37 29.77
C GLY A 271 -5.00 13.54 29.42
N SER A 272 -3.83 13.26 28.86
CA SER A 272 -2.93 14.30 28.33
C SER A 272 -3.39 14.80 26.96
N VAL A 273 -2.95 16.00 26.59
CA VAL A 273 -3.09 16.53 25.22
C VAL A 273 -1.71 16.90 24.69
N ILE A 274 -1.39 16.39 23.49
CA ILE A 274 -0.18 16.73 22.75
C ILE A 274 -0.54 17.90 21.82
N PHE A 275 0.22 18.99 21.88
CA PHE A 275 0.16 20.11 20.95
C PHE A 275 1.45 20.13 20.13
N PHE A 276 1.35 20.35 18.82
CA PHE A 276 2.53 20.47 17.96
C PHE A 276 2.31 21.45 16.82
N ASP A 277 3.38 22.17 16.48
CA ASP A 277 3.42 23.12 15.37
C ASP A 277 3.37 22.35 14.03
N TRP A 278 2.55 22.85 13.11
CA TRP A 278 2.33 22.24 11.79
C TRP A 278 3.59 22.03 10.93
N ARG A 279 4.68 22.75 11.20
CA ARG A 279 5.96 22.60 10.51
C ARG A 279 6.79 21.42 11.02
N LEU A 280 6.41 20.80 12.14
CA LEU A 280 7.17 19.66 12.67
C LEU A 280 6.95 18.43 11.79
N PRO A 281 8.03 17.79 11.32
CA PRO A 281 7.95 16.45 10.79
C PRO A 281 7.52 15.50 11.91
N HIS A 282 6.46 14.73 11.63
CA HIS A 282 5.85 13.80 12.55
C HIS A 282 5.36 12.53 11.84
N ALA A 283 5.06 11.51 12.65
CA ALA A 283 4.47 10.23 12.26
C ALA A 283 3.89 9.55 13.51
N ASN A 284 2.99 8.60 13.33
CA ASN A 284 2.72 7.59 14.33
C ASN A 284 3.78 6.50 14.19
N SER A 285 4.28 5.96 15.31
CA SER A 285 5.26 4.88 15.38
C SER A 285 4.91 3.76 14.42
N TYR A 286 5.84 3.33 13.58
CA TYR A 286 5.57 2.27 12.60
C TYR A 286 5.15 0.96 13.28
N LYS A 287 5.68 0.65 14.46
CA LYS A 287 5.36 -0.55 15.25
C LYS A 287 4.35 -0.27 16.38
N HIS A 288 3.59 -1.30 16.74
CA HIS A 288 2.75 -1.38 17.92
C HIS A 288 2.94 -2.74 18.63
N VAL A 289 4.03 -2.88 19.40
CA VAL A 289 4.35 -4.10 20.16
C VAL A 289 3.66 -4.20 21.52
N GLY A 290 2.96 -3.14 21.96
CA GLY A 290 2.20 -3.12 23.20
C GLY A 290 0.98 -4.06 23.19
N SER A 291 0.36 -4.27 24.35
CA SER A 291 -0.75 -5.22 24.55
C SER A 291 -2.16 -4.62 24.45
N ILE A 292 -2.28 -3.30 24.54
CA ILE A 292 -3.57 -2.59 24.47
C ILE A 292 -3.65 -1.71 23.22
N PRO A 293 -4.84 -1.47 22.66
CA PRO A 293 -4.99 -0.53 21.55
C PRO A 293 -4.57 0.88 21.92
N ARG A 294 -3.96 1.59 20.97
CA ARG A 294 -3.79 3.05 21.06
C ARG A 294 -5.08 3.75 20.65
N GLU A 295 -5.66 4.46 21.61
CA GLU A 295 -6.87 5.25 21.46
C GLU A 295 -6.52 6.74 21.63
N VAL A 296 -6.71 7.52 20.56
CA VAL A 296 -6.57 8.98 20.62
C VAL A 296 -7.65 9.67 19.80
N ILE A 297 -8.05 10.87 20.20
CA ILE A 297 -8.94 11.72 19.43
C ILE A 297 -8.10 12.82 18.78
N TYR A 298 -8.18 12.94 17.46
CA TYR A 298 -7.67 14.14 16.80
C TYR A 298 -8.68 15.26 17.07
N THR A 299 -8.39 16.00 18.13
CA THR A 299 -9.03 17.26 18.48
C THR A 299 -8.28 18.37 17.75
N GLY A 300 -8.95 19.49 17.50
CA GLY A 300 -8.29 20.59 16.83
C GLY A 300 -9.10 21.84 16.96
N PHE A 301 -8.39 22.96 16.94
CA PHE A 301 -9.00 24.26 16.81
C PHE A 301 -8.27 25.03 15.73
N ILE A 302 -8.97 25.98 15.13
CA ILE A 302 -8.44 26.87 14.11
C ILE A 302 -8.69 28.32 14.52
N PRO A 303 -7.69 29.20 14.39
CA PRO A 303 -7.82 30.60 14.78
C PRO A 303 -8.83 31.32 13.87
N ASP A 304 -9.43 32.39 14.38
CA ASP A 304 -10.41 33.19 13.66
C ASP A 304 -9.77 34.06 12.56
N THR A 305 -9.46 33.43 11.42
CA THR A 305 -8.88 34.08 10.23
C THR A 305 -9.88 34.08 9.06
N PRO A 306 -9.68 34.94 8.03
CA PRO A 306 -10.54 34.95 6.85
C PRO A 306 -10.67 33.58 6.16
N MET A 307 -9.58 32.81 6.07
CA MET A 307 -9.58 31.45 5.52
C MET A 307 -10.43 30.50 6.38
N ASN A 308 -10.21 30.51 7.69
CA ASN A 308 -10.88 29.60 8.61
C ASN A 308 -12.37 29.93 8.79
N ARG A 309 -12.78 31.20 8.74
CA ARG A 309 -14.21 31.59 8.72
C ARG A 309 -14.97 30.95 7.57
N THR A 310 -14.36 30.88 6.38
CA THR A 310 -14.96 30.23 5.21
C THR A 310 -15.09 28.73 5.43
N TYR A 311 -14.01 28.09 5.90
CA TYR A 311 -14.00 26.65 6.22
C TYR A 311 -15.07 26.28 7.26
N VAL A 312 -15.20 27.06 8.33
CA VAL A 312 -16.12 26.77 9.44
C VAL A 312 -17.59 26.91 9.02
N ARG A 313 -17.93 27.87 8.16
CA ARG A 313 -19.29 27.96 7.59
C ARG A 313 -19.66 26.70 6.83
N GLU A 314 -18.73 26.16 6.04
CA GLU A 314 -18.95 24.91 5.32
C GLU A 314 -18.99 23.71 6.27
N GLN A 315 -18.12 23.66 7.28
CA GLN A 315 -18.15 22.62 8.31
C GLN A 315 -19.51 22.59 9.02
N LEU A 316 -20.06 23.76 9.40
CA LEU A 316 -21.37 23.86 10.03
C LEU A 316 -22.50 23.42 9.08
N ARG A 317 -22.44 23.82 7.81
CA ARG A 317 -23.41 23.37 6.80
C ARG A 317 -23.39 21.84 6.69
N ARG A 318 -22.20 21.25 6.59
CA ARG A 318 -22.00 19.79 6.49
C ARG A 318 -22.44 19.06 7.76
N TYR A 319 -22.13 19.58 8.94
CA TYR A 319 -22.64 19.06 10.21
C TYR A 319 -24.18 19.03 10.23
N LYS A 320 -24.84 20.15 9.90
CA LYS A 320 -26.31 20.23 9.83
C LYS A 320 -26.91 19.28 8.78
N ALA A 321 -26.22 19.10 7.67
CA ALA A 321 -26.63 18.22 6.56
C ALA A 321 -26.18 16.76 6.73
N ARG A 322 -25.47 16.42 7.82
CA ARG A 322 -24.90 15.08 8.08
C ARG A 322 -23.94 14.58 7.01
N LEU A 323 -23.20 15.50 6.40
CA LEU A 323 -22.18 15.20 5.40
C LEU A 323 -20.82 15.00 6.06
N LEU A 324 -19.97 14.18 5.42
CA LEU A 324 -18.55 14.11 5.77
C LEU A 324 -17.90 15.50 5.73
N PRO A 325 -16.91 15.80 6.61
CA PRO A 325 -16.20 17.07 6.60
C PRO A 325 -15.65 17.47 5.22
N ALA A 326 -15.53 18.77 4.96
CA ALA A 326 -15.21 19.31 3.64
C ALA A 326 -13.83 18.86 3.12
N ASP A 327 -12.90 18.64 4.04
CA ASP A 327 -11.52 18.20 3.80
C ASP A 327 -11.35 16.68 3.84
N HIS A 328 -12.42 15.92 4.11
CA HIS A 328 -12.42 14.46 4.05
C HIS A 328 -12.01 13.97 2.65
N TRP A 329 -11.25 12.87 2.62
CA TRP A 329 -10.79 12.29 1.37
C TRP A 329 -11.96 11.65 0.61
N ARG A 330 -12.35 12.24 -0.53
CA ARG A 330 -13.42 11.69 -1.37
C ARG A 330 -12.83 10.75 -2.42
N LYS A 331 -13.41 9.57 -2.59
CA LYS A 331 -13.10 8.68 -3.73
C LYS A 331 -13.86 9.07 -5.00
N ASP A 332 -14.99 9.77 -4.86
CA ASP A 332 -15.91 10.19 -5.92
C ASP A 332 -16.38 11.65 -5.68
N GLU A 333 -16.94 12.32 -6.69
CA GLU A 333 -17.43 13.71 -6.61
C GLU A 333 -18.76 13.90 -5.82
N VAL A 334 -19.28 12.83 -5.18
CA VAL A 334 -20.58 12.87 -4.50
C VAL A 334 -20.40 13.16 -3.00
N ASP A 335 -21.17 14.12 -2.47
CA ASP A 335 -21.25 14.39 -1.04
C ASP A 335 -21.89 13.18 -0.32
N ALA A 336 -21.07 12.43 0.43
CA ALA A 336 -21.52 11.27 1.21
C ALA A 336 -21.90 11.66 2.65
N CYS A 337 -22.92 11.00 3.18
CA CYS A 337 -23.33 11.14 4.58
C CYS A 337 -22.38 10.39 5.52
N VAL A 338 -22.27 10.85 6.76
CA VAL A 338 -21.60 10.08 7.81
C VAL A 338 -22.34 8.78 8.11
N ALA A 339 -21.59 7.71 8.38
CA ALA A 339 -22.14 6.38 8.66
C ALA A 339 -22.54 6.18 10.14
N GLU A 340 -22.18 7.11 11.01
CA GLU A 340 -22.41 7.05 12.47
C GLU A 340 -23.87 7.28 12.87
N GLY A 341 -24.30 6.57 13.93
CA GLY A 341 -25.65 6.73 14.47
C GLY A 341 -25.79 8.11 15.12
N PHE A 342 -26.61 8.97 14.53
CA PHE A 342 -26.78 10.35 15.02
C PHE A 342 -27.44 10.39 16.40
N SER A 343 -26.66 10.70 17.44
CA SER A 343 -27.16 11.28 18.68
C SER A 343 -27.21 12.79 18.51
N ALA A 344 -28.35 13.43 18.79
CA ALA A 344 -28.39 14.89 18.87
C ALA A 344 -27.44 15.36 19.99
N HIS A 345 -26.27 15.86 19.61
CA HIS A 345 -25.32 16.43 20.56
C HIS A 345 -25.79 17.81 20.98
N HIS A 346 -25.93 18.02 22.29
CA HIS A 346 -26.27 19.29 22.88
C HIS A 346 -24.96 20.00 23.22
N PHE A 347 -24.53 20.90 22.35
CA PHE A 347 -23.31 21.68 22.58
C PHE A 347 -23.45 22.54 23.83
N SER A 348 -22.35 22.62 24.58
CA SER A 348 -22.17 23.65 25.61
C SER A 348 -22.25 25.07 24.99
N ALA A 349 -22.28 26.11 25.82
CA ALA A 349 -22.19 27.49 25.33
C ALA A 349 -20.89 27.71 24.52
N LEU A 350 -19.77 27.17 25.04
CA LEU A 350 -18.48 27.21 24.36
C LEU A 350 -18.52 26.41 23.05
N GLY A 351 -19.03 25.19 23.04
CA GLY A 351 -19.15 24.37 21.83
C GLY A 351 -20.02 25.00 20.76
N SER A 352 -21.15 25.62 21.17
CA SER A 352 -22.04 26.33 20.26
C SER A 352 -21.34 27.49 19.56
N ARG A 353 -20.48 28.22 20.30
CA ARG A 353 -19.59 29.25 19.74
C ARG A 353 -18.54 28.64 18.81
N LEU A 354 -17.85 27.60 19.27
CA LEU A 354 -16.74 26.97 18.55
C LEU A 354 -17.16 26.34 17.22
N ILE A 355 -18.37 25.79 17.11
CA ILE A 355 -18.89 25.25 15.84
C ILE A 355 -19.65 26.31 15.01
N ALA A 356 -19.71 27.55 15.48
CA ALA A 356 -20.39 28.69 14.86
C ALA A 356 -21.91 28.51 14.67
N LEU A 357 -22.59 27.82 15.60
CA LEU A 357 -24.05 27.61 15.52
C LEU A 357 -24.85 28.92 15.45
N HIS A 358 -24.34 29.97 16.09
CA HIS A 358 -24.89 31.33 16.06
C HIS A 358 -23.91 32.26 15.32
N PRO A 359 -24.34 33.01 14.29
CA PRO A 359 -23.46 33.91 13.56
C PRO A 359 -22.95 35.05 14.46
N CYS A 360 -21.64 35.31 14.45
CA CYS A 360 -21.06 36.52 15.03
C CYS A 360 -21.63 37.74 14.30
N LEU A 361 -22.25 38.67 15.04
CA LEU A 361 -22.60 39.97 14.49
C LEU A 361 -21.31 40.77 14.26
N PRO A 362 -21.11 41.43 13.11
CA PRO A 362 -19.98 42.33 12.95
C PRO A 362 -20.11 43.49 13.94
N VAL A 363 -19.02 43.81 14.66
CA VAL A 363 -18.90 45.08 15.39
C VAL A 363 -18.84 46.20 14.34
N ILE A 364 -19.98 46.83 14.07
CA ILE A 364 -20.08 47.96 13.15
C ILE A 364 -19.51 49.18 13.90
N HIS A 365 -18.30 49.61 13.53
CA HIS A 365 -17.94 51.01 13.71
C HIS A 365 -18.82 51.85 12.78
N SER A 366 -19.64 52.70 13.40
CA SER A 366 -20.52 53.66 12.74
C SER A 366 -19.76 54.46 11.68
N SER A 367 -20.17 54.36 10.42
CA SER A 367 -20.69 55.52 9.66
C SER A 367 -21.11 55.15 8.24
N THR A 368 -22.28 55.67 7.88
CA THR A 368 -22.79 55.95 6.53
C THR A 368 -23.46 54.82 5.76
N MET A 369 -24.80 54.83 5.84
CA MET A 369 -25.74 54.11 4.98
C MET A 369 -25.69 54.64 3.54
N LEU A 370 -25.77 53.73 2.56
CA LEU A 370 -26.55 53.98 1.34
C LEU A 370 -27.40 52.74 1.01
N ARG A 371 -28.71 52.99 0.92
CA ARG A 371 -29.76 52.02 0.56
C ARG A 371 -29.76 51.80 -0.95
N CYS A 372 -30.11 50.58 -1.38
CA CYS A 372 -31.07 50.39 -2.47
C CYS A 372 -31.67 48.98 -2.46
N THR A 373 -33.00 48.95 -2.53
CA THR A 373 -33.92 47.81 -2.42
C THR A 373 -34.03 46.99 -3.70
N TRP A 374 -34.33 45.69 -3.58
CA TRP A 374 -34.96 44.91 -4.66
C TRP A 374 -36.16 44.10 -4.13
N SER A 375 -37.26 44.21 -4.87
CA SER A 375 -38.58 43.62 -4.64
C SER A 375 -38.74 42.24 -5.27
N SER A 376 -39.68 41.47 -4.74
CA SER A 376 -40.14 40.14 -5.15
C SER A 376 -41.22 40.16 -6.25
N ALA A 377 -41.25 39.10 -7.08
CA ALA A 377 -42.39 38.52 -7.82
C ALA A 377 -41.83 37.50 -8.84
N ALA A 378 -42.44 36.37 -9.23
CA ALA A 378 -43.71 35.72 -8.96
C ALA A 378 -43.65 34.24 -9.43
N ALA A 379 -44.68 33.47 -9.07
CA ALA A 379 -44.85 32.05 -9.37
C ALA A 379 -45.95 31.74 -10.41
N SER A 380 -45.82 30.56 -11.02
CA SER A 380 -46.87 29.60 -11.43
C SER A 380 -47.62 29.72 -12.79
N ALA A 381 -47.36 28.70 -13.65
CA ALA A 381 -48.24 27.60 -14.07
C ALA A 381 -49.18 27.65 -15.32
N LEU A 382 -49.20 26.47 -15.99
CA LEU A 382 -50.29 25.69 -16.65
C LEU A 382 -50.41 25.53 -18.19
N ARG A 383 -50.13 24.28 -18.63
CA ARG A 383 -50.85 23.31 -19.55
C ARG A 383 -51.34 23.70 -20.96
N ARG A 384 -51.07 22.84 -21.98
CA ARG A 384 -51.95 21.74 -22.54
C ARG A 384 -51.44 21.07 -23.86
N ARG A 385 -51.51 19.71 -23.90
CA ARG A 385 -51.90 18.69 -24.94
C ARG A 385 -51.33 18.75 -26.40
N SER A 386 -50.96 17.63 -27.07
CA SER A 386 -51.76 16.42 -27.45
C SER A 386 -50.83 15.24 -27.88
N ARG A 387 -51.05 13.97 -27.44
CA ARG A 387 -51.56 12.76 -28.17
C ARG A 387 -51.10 12.57 -29.63
N ALA A 388 -50.87 11.39 -30.22
CA ALA A 388 -50.62 9.97 -29.88
C ALA A 388 -50.63 9.21 -31.24
N LEU A 389 -49.91 8.09 -31.40
CA LEU A 389 -50.42 6.86 -32.06
C LEU A 389 -49.43 5.68 -31.96
N VAL A 390 -50.04 4.51 -31.93
CA VAL A 390 -49.60 3.17 -31.53
C VAL A 390 -49.46 2.28 -32.77
N GLY A 391 -48.63 1.23 -32.70
CA GLY A 391 -48.72 0.08 -33.61
C GLY A 391 -47.73 -1.04 -33.30
N ALA A 392 -48.19 -2.08 -32.60
CA ALA A 392 -47.55 -3.39 -32.37
C ALA A 392 -47.35 -4.17 -33.70
N SER A 393 -46.61 -5.29 -33.84
CA SER A 393 -46.53 -6.51 -33.03
C SER A 393 -45.46 -7.48 -33.62
N GLY A 394 -44.86 -8.31 -32.76
CA GLY A 394 -44.60 -9.75 -32.97
C GLY A 394 -43.53 -10.23 -33.98
N HIS A 395 -42.45 -10.85 -33.49
CA HIS A 395 -42.26 -12.31 -33.62
C HIS A 395 -41.05 -12.82 -32.83
N LEU A 396 -41.28 -13.89 -32.07
CA LEU A 396 -40.29 -14.79 -31.51
C LEU A 396 -39.58 -15.53 -32.64
N ASN A 397 -38.24 -15.58 -32.60
CA ASN A 397 -37.46 -16.73 -33.05
C ASN A 397 -36.07 -16.69 -32.44
N THR A 398 -35.77 -17.71 -31.64
CA THR A 398 -34.41 -18.15 -31.31
C THR A 398 -33.73 -18.67 -32.58
N PRO A 399 -32.40 -18.52 -32.67
CA PRO A 399 -31.62 -19.76 -32.73
C PRO A 399 -30.31 -19.71 -31.94
N SER A 400 -30.10 -20.81 -31.23
CA SER A 400 -28.88 -21.62 -31.15
C SER A 400 -27.50 -20.94 -31.23
N ARG A 401 -26.80 -21.06 -30.10
CA ARG A 401 -25.36 -20.89 -29.90
C ARG A 401 -24.52 -21.53 -31.01
N ARG A 402 -23.60 -20.73 -31.57
CA ARG A 402 -22.25 -21.19 -31.90
C ARG A 402 -21.25 -20.28 -31.19
N ILE A 403 -20.68 -20.80 -30.12
CA ILE A 403 -19.51 -20.21 -29.47
C ILE A 403 -18.36 -20.42 -30.44
N SER A 404 -17.88 -19.34 -31.06
CA SER A 404 -16.68 -19.35 -31.88
C SER A 404 -15.49 -19.70 -31.00
N SER A 405 -14.85 -20.82 -31.31
CA SER A 405 -13.56 -21.25 -30.79
C SER A 405 -12.54 -20.12 -30.89
N ILE A 406 -11.91 -19.75 -29.78
CA ILE A 406 -10.69 -18.93 -29.79
C ILE A 406 -9.57 -19.83 -30.31
N ALA A 407 -9.28 -19.70 -31.61
CA ALA A 407 -8.18 -20.35 -32.28
C ALA A 407 -6.84 -19.74 -31.84
N PRO A 408 -5.72 -20.47 -31.94
CA PRO A 408 -4.40 -19.94 -31.61
C PRO A 408 -4.04 -18.81 -32.58
N VAL A 409 -3.47 -17.73 -32.03
CA VAL A 409 -3.05 -16.52 -32.75
C VAL A 409 -1.89 -16.87 -33.70
N ARG A 410 -2.21 -17.35 -34.90
CA ARG A 410 -1.26 -17.48 -36.02
C ARG A 410 -1.67 -16.70 -37.26
N ASP A 411 -2.86 -16.09 -37.25
CA ASP A 411 -3.30 -15.22 -38.32
C ASP A 411 -3.87 -13.92 -37.73
N ALA A 412 -3.12 -12.83 -37.86
CA ALA A 412 -3.53 -11.50 -37.38
C ALA A 412 -4.55 -10.87 -38.35
N SER A 413 -5.58 -11.63 -38.73
CA SER A 413 -6.66 -11.13 -39.59
C SER A 413 -7.50 -10.15 -38.79
N PHE A 414 -7.75 -8.97 -39.35
CA PHE A 414 -8.65 -7.97 -38.78
C PHE A 414 -10.04 -8.58 -38.57
N ASN A 415 -10.59 -8.47 -37.36
CA ASN A 415 -11.96 -8.88 -37.07
C ASN A 415 -12.80 -7.63 -36.75
N PRO A 416 -13.80 -7.26 -37.57
CA PRO A 416 -14.61 -6.07 -37.35
C PRO A 416 -15.41 -6.11 -36.04
N ASP A 417 -15.75 -7.29 -35.51
CA ASP A 417 -16.48 -7.43 -34.24
C ASP A 417 -15.64 -6.98 -33.03
N ASN A 418 -14.31 -6.92 -33.18
CA ASN A 418 -13.41 -6.46 -32.13
C ASN A 418 -13.39 -4.94 -31.97
N SER A 419 -13.85 -4.18 -32.98
CA SER A 419 -13.83 -2.71 -32.96
C SER A 419 -14.63 -2.07 -31.81
N LYS A 420 -15.59 -2.82 -31.26
CA LYS A 420 -16.41 -2.39 -30.12
C LYS A 420 -15.81 -2.76 -28.77
N LYS A 421 -14.73 -3.55 -28.74
CA LYS A 421 -14.11 -4.07 -27.52
C LYS A 421 -12.86 -3.25 -27.18
N HIS A 422 -12.83 -2.71 -25.97
CA HIS A 422 -11.72 -1.92 -25.47
C HIS A 422 -10.71 -2.81 -24.74
N VAL A 423 -9.46 -2.77 -25.16
CA VAL A 423 -8.34 -3.49 -24.56
C VAL A 423 -7.31 -2.52 -24.03
N VAL A 424 -7.01 -2.63 -22.74
CA VAL A 424 -5.95 -1.88 -22.08
C VAL A 424 -4.69 -2.73 -22.03
N VAL A 425 -3.62 -2.27 -22.67
CA VAL A 425 -2.33 -2.98 -22.73
C VAL A 425 -1.39 -2.38 -21.71
N GLY A 426 -0.91 -3.19 -20.76
CA GLY A 426 0.17 -2.80 -19.85
C GLY A 426 1.49 -2.72 -20.61
N MET A 427 2.02 -1.51 -20.79
CA MET A 427 3.23 -1.24 -21.56
C MET A 427 4.39 -0.84 -20.66
N SER A 428 5.51 -1.54 -20.76
CA SER A 428 6.71 -1.32 -19.93
C SER A 428 7.80 -0.50 -20.62
N GLY A 429 7.52 0.02 -21.82
CA GLY A 429 8.55 0.63 -22.68
C GLY A 429 9.50 -0.38 -23.31
N GLY A 430 9.19 -1.69 -23.25
CA GLY A 430 9.94 -2.77 -23.89
C GLY A 430 9.25 -3.32 -25.14
N VAL A 431 10.06 -3.97 -26.00
CA VAL A 431 9.64 -4.49 -27.32
C VAL A 431 8.44 -5.44 -27.26
N ASP A 432 8.34 -6.26 -26.21
CA ASP A 432 7.29 -7.26 -26.07
C ASP A 432 5.91 -6.60 -25.93
N SER A 433 5.79 -5.63 -25.04
CA SER A 433 4.53 -4.88 -24.88
C SER A 433 4.18 -4.03 -26.10
N SER A 434 5.18 -3.51 -26.82
CA SER A 434 4.98 -2.77 -28.07
C SER A 434 4.36 -3.65 -29.16
N VAL A 435 4.89 -4.85 -29.35
CA VAL A 435 4.37 -5.81 -30.34
C VAL A 435 3.02 -6.36 -29.90
N ALA A 436 2.81 -6.61 -28.61
CA ALA A 436 1.50 -7.02 -28.10
C ALA A 436 0.40 -5.98 -28.44
N ALA A 437 0.66 -4.69 -28.21
CA ALA A 437 -0.25 -3.61 -28.58
C ALA A 437 -0.49 -3.55 -30.10
N LEU A 438 0.57 -3.66 -30.91
CA LEU A 438 0.48 -3.70 -32.37
C LEU A 438 -0.40 -4.86 -32.87
N LEU A 439 -0.23 -6.06 -32.32
CA LEU A 439 -0.99 -7.25 -32.72
C LEU A 439 -2.48 -7.09 -32.39
N LEU A 440 -2.81 -6.58 -31.21
CA LEU A 440 -4.20 -6.31 -30.81
C LEU A 440 -4.83 -5.23 -31.69
N LYS A 441 -4.07 -4.17 -32.02
CA LYS A 441 -4.56 -3.15 -32.97
C LYS A 441 -4.86 -3.75 -34.34
N ARG A 442 -3.98 -4.61 -34.87
CA ARG A 442 -4.19 -5.31 -36.15
C ARG A 442 -5.42 -6.22 -36.16
N GLN A 443 -5.73 -6.82 -35.02
CA GLN A 443 -6.92 -7.66 -34.82
C GLN A 443 -8.22 -6.84 -34.73
N GLY A 444 -8.14 -5.50 -34.74
CA GLY A 444 -9.28 -4.60 -34.80
C GLY A 444 -9.80 -4.11 -33.44
N TYR A 445 -9.09 -4.35 -32.34
CA TYR A 445 -9.49 -3.84 -31.02
C TYR A 445 -9.32 -2.32 -30.89
N HIS A 446 -10.15 -1.70 -30.05
CA HIS A 446 -9.85 -0.36 -29.52
C HIS A 446 -8.78 -0.52 -28.44
N VAL A 447 -7.56 -0.01 -28.67
CA VAL A 447 -6.41 -0.26 -27.80
C VAL A 447 -5.95 1.02 -27.11
N THR A 448 -5.75 0.94 -25.79
CA THR A 448 -5.11 1.98 -24.98
C THR A 448 -3.85 1.41 -24.34
N GLY A 449 -2.71 2.07 -24.54
CA GLY A 449 -1.45 1.73 -23.89
C GLY A 449 -1.36 2.40 -22.52
N VAL A 450 -1.12 1.62 -21.46
CA VAL A 450 -0.99 2.14 -20.10
C VAL A 450 0.37 1.77 -19.51
N TYR A 451 1.12 2.78 -19.10
CA TYR A 451 2.35 2.62 -18.32
C TYR A 451 2.04 2.64 -16.82
N MET A 452 2.57 1.66 -16.09
CA MET A 452 2.40 1.54 -14.64
C MET A 452 3.65 2.08 -13.95
N LYS A 453 3.54 3.25 -13.31
CA LYS A 453 4.58 3.75 -12.41
C LYS A 453 4.47 3.02 -11.08
N ASN A 454 5.29 1.99 -10.89
CA ASN A 454 5.28 1.11 -9.72
C ASN A 454 6.38 1.43 -8.70
N TRP A 455 7.37 2.22 -9.10
CA TRP A 455 8.49 2.61 -8.27
C TRP A 455 8.83 4.06 -8.60
N ASP A 456 9.23 4.83 -7.60
CA ASP A 456 9.71 6.19 -7.84
C ASP A 456 11.22 6.24 -7.59
N PRO A 457 12.06 6.30 -8.64
CA PRO A 457 13.50 6.41 -8.47
C PRO A 457 13.89 7.69 -7.71
N SER A 458 13.02 8.71 -7.66
CA SER A 458 13.27 9.90 -6.85
C SER A 458 13.31 9.62 -5.35
N ASP A 459 12.75 8.50 -4.90
CA ASP A 459 12.84 8.08 -3.49
C ASP A 459 14.25 7.56 -3.15
N GLU A 460 15.10 7.30 -4.16
CA GLU A 460 16.45 6.74 -4.01
C GLU A 460 17.59 7.59 -4.59
N GLU A 461 17.39 8.18 -5.76
CA GLU A 461 18.42 8.95 -6.47
C GLU A 461 18.21 10.45 -6.34
N GLY A 462 17.14 10.86 -5.64
CA GLY A 462 16.78 12.25 -5.41
C GLY A 462 16.79 13.10 -6.67
N GLU A 463 17.60 14.15 -6.62
CA GLU A 463 17.74 15.14 -7.70
C GLU A 463 18.36 14.58 -8.99
N SER A 464 19.00 13.40 -8.95
CA SER A 464 19.63 12.77 -10.10
C SER A 464 18.70 11.84 -10.90
N ALA A 465 17.53 11.49 -10.34
CA ALA A 465 16.49 10.77 -11.06
C ALA A 465 15.87 11.65 -12.16
N CYS A 466 15.74 11.11 -13.37
CA CYS A 466 15.02 11.79 -14.45
C CYS A 466 13.55 12.03 -14.04
N PRO A 467 12.98 13.25 -14.19
CA PRO A 467 11.60 13.56 -13.78
C PRO A 467 10.52 12.75 -14.51
N VAL A 468 10.90 12.19 -15.67
CA VAL A 468 10.04 11.35 -16.49
C VAL A 468 10.73 10.02 -16.67
N ASP A 469 10.03 8.94 -16.33
CA ASP A 469 10.50 7.59 -16.57
C ASP A 469 10.85 7.45 -18.06
N SER A 470 12.10 7.09 -18.35
CA SER A 470 12.56 6.92 -19.74
C SER A 470 11.72 5.88 -20.49
N GLU A 471 11.24 4.88 -19.75
CA GLU A 471 10.32 3.84 -20.18
C GLU A 471 8.96 4.41 -20.57
N TYR A 472 8.45 5.44 -19.86
CA TYR A 472 7.21 6.09 -20.24
C TYR A 472 7.33 6.88 -21.54
N LEU A 473 8.47 7.56 -21.75
CA LEU A 473 8.74 8.23 -23.03
C LEU A 473 8.74 7.24 -24.20
N ASP A 474 9.30 6.04 -23.99
CA ASP A 474 9.24 4.99 -25.00
C ASP A 474 7.81 4.49 -25.23
N VAL A 475 7.00 4.35 -24.18
CA VAL A 475 5.57 4.02 -24.32
C VAL A 475 4.85 5.08 -25.14
N GLN A 476 5.04 6.37 -24.85
CA GLN A 476 4.41 7.46 -25.58
C GLN A 476 4.78 7.42 -27.08
N LYS A 477 6.08 7.25 -27.38
CA LYS A 477 6.55 7.12 -28.77
C LYS A 477 5.95 5.93 -29.48
N VAL A 478 5.89 4.76 -28.84
CA VAL A 478 5.26 3.57 -29.45
C VAL A 478 3.78 3.80 -29.67
N CYS A 479 3.06 4.37 -28.70
CA CYS A 479 1.63 4.66 -28.84
C CYS A 479 1.37 5.65 -29.98
N GLU A 480 2.22 6.67 -30.14
CA GLU A 480 2.18 7.60 -31.28
C GLU A 480 2.42 6.88 -32.62
N GLN A 481 3.48 6.07 -32.73
CA GLN A 481 3.77 5.25 -33.92
C GLN A 481 2.61 4.31 -34.27
N LEU A 482 1.96 3.77 -33.25
CA LEU A 482 0.82 2.88 -33.39
C LEU A 482 -0.49 3.64 -33.55
N GLY A 483 -0.57 4.96 -33.37
CA GLY A 483 -1.82 5.72 -33.36
C GLY A 483 -2.84 5.19 -32.36
N ILE A 484 -2.43 5.03 -31.10
CA ILE A 484 -3.27 4.62 -29.95
C ILE A 484 -3.04 5.57 -28.78
N GLU A 485 -3.97 5.61 -27.82
CA GLU A 485 -3.83 6.48 -26.64
C GLU A 485 -2.77 5.94 -25.68
N ALA A 486 -2.00 6.84 -25.07
CA ALA A 486 -1.05 6.54 -24.00
C ALA A 486 -1.52 7.17 -22.68
N GLN A 487 -1.58 6.37 -21.62
CA GLN A 487 -1.88 6.83 -20.26
C GLN A 487 -0.81 6.34 -19.28
N MET A 488 -0.72 7.01 -18.13
CA MET A 488 0.08 6.58 -16.99
C MET A 488 -0.84 6.36 -15.79
N VAL A 489 -0.59 5.30 -15.03
CA VAL A 489 -1.18 5.07 -13.71
C VAL A 489 -0.08 4.98 -12.66
N ASN A 490 -0.26 5.70 -11.54
CA ASN A 490 0.62 5.59 -10.38
C ASN A 490 0.14 4.45 -9.49
N LEU A 491 0.97 3.42 -9.36
CA LEU A 491 0.75 2.24 -8.52
C LEU A 491 1.91 2.04 -7.52
N VAL A 492 2.71 3.08 -7.24
CA VAL A 492 3.84 3.05 -6.29
C VAL A 492 3.37 2.57 -4.91
N GLN A 493 2.28 3.13 -4.39
CA GLN A 493 1.76 2.74 -3.08
C GLN A 493 1.27 1.28 -3.04
N PRO A 494 0.41 0.80 -3.97
CA PRO A 494 0.09 -0.62 -4.06
C PRO A 494 1.32 -1.52 -4.18
N TYR A 495 2.32 -1.11 -4.96
CA TYR A 495 3.56 -1.86 -5.16
C TYR A 495 4.36 -1.99 -3.87
N TRP A 496 4.62 -0.86 -3.21
CA TRP A 496 5.34 -0.81 -1.95
C TRP A 496 4.73 -1.76 -0.93
N ASN A 497 3.42 -1.62 -0.71
CA ASN A 497 2.71 -2.40 0.29
C ASN A 497 2.60 -3.88 -0.11
N GLN A 498 2.14 -4.18 -1.33
CA GLN A 498 1.74 -5.55 -1.70
C GLN A 498 2.88 -6.42 -2.23
N VAL A 499 4.02 -5.81 -2.57
CA VAL A 499 5.15 -6.50 -3.18
C VAL A 499 6.42 -6.26 -2.38
N PHE A 500 6.79 -4.99 -2.18
CA PHE A 500 8.11 -4.65 -1.65
C PHE A 500 8.23 -4.96 -0.15
N GLU A 501 7.32 -4.45 0.68
CA GLU A 501 7.29 -4.68 2.13
C GLU A 501 7.24 -6.17 2.49
N PRO A 502 6.37 -7.02 1.91
CA PRO A 502 6.41 -8.47 2.13
C PRO A 502 7.73 -9.12 1.71
N CYS A 503 8.40 -8.60 0.68
CA CYS A 503 9.73 -9.09 0.33
C CYS A 503 10.76 -8.70 1.38
N LEU A 504 10.70 -7.47 1.93
CA LEU A 504 11.60 -7.04 3.00
C LEU A 504 11.44 -7.92 4.24
N GLU A 505 10.20 -8.16 4.67
CA GLU A 505 9.90 -9.09 5.77
C GLU A 505 10.51 -10.48 5.52
N GLY A 506 10.32 -11.04 4.32
CA GLY A 506 10.93 -12.32 3.94
C GLY A 506 12.46 -12.29 4.01
N TYR A 507 13.10 -11.24 3.52
CA TYR A 507 14.56 -11.10 3.59
C TYR A 507 15.08 -10.97 5.03
N GLU A 508 14.36 -10.27 5.92
CA GLU A 508 14.69 -10.17 7.36
C GLU A 508 14.62 -11.53 8.06
N GLU A 509 13.71 -12.40 7.64
CA GLU A 509 13.63 -13.80 8.08
C GLU A 509 14.69 -14.71 7.43
N GLY A 510 15.54 -14.16 6.57
CA GLY A 510 16.57 -14.88 5.83
C GLY A 510 16.06 -15.63 4.60
N LEU A 511 14.77 -15.54 4.26
CA LEU A 511 14.18 -16.18 3.10
C LEU A 511 14.64 -15.50 1.79
N THR A 512 14.26 -16.06 0.64
CA THR A 512 14.51 -15.42 -0.67
C THR A 512 13.21 -15.30 -1.45
N PRO A 513 12.37 -14.30 -1.15
CA PRO A 513 11.11 -14.06 -1.84
C PRO A 513 11.31 -13.68 -3.31
N ASN A 514 10.29 -13.97 -4.13
CA ASN A 514 10.27 -13.61 -5.55
C ASN A 514 9.31 -12.41 -5.81
N PRO A 515 9.83 -11.17 -5.91
CA PRO A 515 8.98 -9.99 -6.08
C PRO A 515 8.22 -9.96 -7.41
N ASP A 516 8.71 -10.61 -8.47
CA ASP A 516 8.03 -10.62 -9.76
C ASP A 516 6.74 -11.46 -9.71
N ILE A 517 6.72 -12.54 -8.92
CA ILE A 517 5.51 -13.34 -8.67
C ILE A 517 4.46 -12.50 -7.96
N LEU A 518 4.85 -11.77 -6.91
CA LEU A 518 3.94 -10.88 -6.18
C LEU A 518 3.49 -9.71 -7.05
N CYS A 519 4.37 -9.12 -7.86
CA CYS A 519 4.03 -8.04 -8.80
C CYS A 519 2.96 -8.48 -9.80
N ASN A 520 3.07 -9.68 -10.36
CA ASN A 520 2.02 -10.20 -11.24
C ASN A 520 0.70 -10.36 -10.48
N ARG A 521 0.71 -11.02 -9.31
CA ARG A 521 -0.49 -11.30 -8.52
C ARG A 521 -1.21 -10.05 -8.03
N GLU A 522 -0.48 -9.11 -7.45
CA GLU A 522 -1.07 -7.97 -6.72
C GLU A 522 -1.15 -6.70 -7.55
N ILE A 523 -0.27 -6.54 -8.55
CA ILE A 523 -0.18 -5.31 -9.35
C ILE A 523 -0.76 -5.54 -10.73
N LYS A 524 -0.13 -6.37 -11.56
CA LYS A 524 -0.49 -6.49 -12.98
C LYS A 524 -1.86 -7.12 -13.22
N PHE A 525 -2.26 -8.12 -12.43
CA PHE A 525 -3.55 -8.82 -12.61
C PHE A 525 -4.59 -8.48 -11.55
N LYS A 526 -4.31 -7.50 -10.70
CA LYS A 526 -5.24 -7.00 -9.69
C LYS A 526 -5.36 -5.47 -9.72
N ALA A 527 -4.39 -4.72 -9.21
CA ALA A 527 -4.48 -3.24 -9.19
C ALA A 527 -4.63 -2.64 -10.59
N PHE A 528 -3.86 -3.13 -11.57
CA PHE A 528 -3.95 -2.69 -12.96
C PHE A 528 -5.26 -3.11 -13.63
N THR A 529 -5.74 -4.33 -13.39
CA THR A 529 -7.04 -4.80 -13.89
C THR A 529 -8.20 -3.98 -13.31
N GLU A 530 -8.13 -3.62 -12.03
CA GLU A 530 -9.11 -2.73 -11.39
C GLU A 530 -9.10 -1.34 -12.00
N TYR A 531 -7.92 -0.79 -12.31
CA TYR A 531 -7.78 0.47 -13.03
C TYR A 531 -8.35 0.39 -14.46
N ALA A 532 -7.97 -0.63 -15.22
CA ALA A 532 -8.46 -0.86 -16.58
C ALA A 532 -10.00 -0.94 -16.62
N ARG A 533 -10.61 -1.62 -15.65
CA ARG A 533 -12.07 -1.70 -15.52
C ARG A 533 -12.70 -0.33 -15.25
N LYS A 534 -12.06 0.54 -14.45
CA LYS A 534 -12.56 1.89 -14.16
C LYS A 534 -12.58 2.78 -15.40
N ILE A 535 -11.62 2.62 -16.32
CA ILE A 535 -11.57 3.34 -17.60
C ILE A 535 -12.36 2.62 -18.71
N GLY A 536 -13.22 1.66 -18.35
CA GLY A 536 -14.15 1.00 -19.29
C GLY A 536 -13.50 -0.01 -20.23
N ALA A 537 -12.41 -0.67 -19.83
CA ALA A 537 -11.82 -1.74 -20.61
C ALA A 537 -12.60 -3.06 -20.46
N ASP A 538 -12.81 -3.75 -21.57
CA ASP A 538 -13.37 -5.11 -21.60
C ASP A 538 -12.29 -6.15 -21.29
N TYR A 539 -11.06 -5.91 -21.75
CA TYR A 539 -9.92 -6.80 -21.56
C TYR A 539 -8.67 -6.06 -21.12
N VAL A 540 -7.80 -6.78 -20.41
CA VAL A 540 -6.43 -6.37 -20.12
C VAL A 540 -5.47 -7.23 -20.92
N ALA A 541 -4.43 -6.63 -21.49
CA ALA A 541 -3.37 -7.36 -22.15
C ALA A 541 -2.00 -6.99 -21.59
N THR A 542 -1.07 -7.93 -21.67
CA THR A 542 0.33 -7.71 -21.29
C THR A 542 1.26 -8.40 -22.29
N GLY A 543 2.52 -7.97 -22.35
CA GLY A 543 3.55 -8.60 -23.17
C GLY A 543 4.12 -9.90 -22.59
N HIS A 544 3.36 -10.65 -21.77
CA HIS A 544 3.86 -11.91 -21.21
C HIS A 544 3.88 -13.01 -22.27
N TYR A 545 4.94 -13.82 -22.24
CA TYR A 545 5.02 -15.08 -22.97
C TYR A 545 4.32 -16.16 -22.14
N ALA A 546 3.01 -16.26 -22.29
CA ALA A 546 2.18 -17.33 -21.74
C ALA A 546 0.96 -17.50 -22.64
N ALA A 547 0.30 -18.66 -22.57
CA ALA A 547 -0.91 -18.92 -23.33
C ALA A 547 -2.11 -19.09 -22.41
N LEU A 548 -3.29 -18.68 -22.90
CA LEU A 548 -4.58 -18.95 -22.26
C LEU A 548 -5.39 -19.83 -23.21
N ARG A 549 -5.75 -21.04 -22.76
CA ARG A 549 -6.61 -21.96 -23.51
C ARG A 549 -8.01 -21.98 -22.91
N PRO A 550 -9.09 -22.03 -23.71
CA PRO A 550 -10.45 -22.15 -23.18
C PRO A 550 -10.59 -23.37 -22.24
N ALA A 551 -11.36 -23.21 -21.16
CA ALA A 551 -11.75 -24.34 -20.32
C ALA A 551 -12.76 -25.23 -21.07
N LYS A 552 -12.74 -26.54 -20.80
CA LYS A 552 -13.67 -27.51 -21.41
C LYS A 552 -15.14 -27.30 -20.99
N GLU A 553 -15.39 -26.67 -19.83
CA GLU A 553 -16.73 -26.56 -19.22
C GLU A 553 -17.16 -25.11 -18.90
N GLY A 554 -16.66 -24.12 -19.64
CA GLY A 554 -17.06 -22.71 -19.43
C GLY A 554 -16.49 -22.05 -18.15
N GLY A 555 -15.52 -22.69 -17.50
CA GLY A 555 -14.70 -22.10 -16.44
C GLY A 555 -13.70 -21.06 -16.95
N PRO A 556 -12.92 -20.42 -16.04
CA PRO A 556 -11.86 -19.49 -16.44
C PRO A 556 -10.83 -20.19 -17.33
N PRO A 557 -10.18 -19.46 -18.25
CA PRO A 557 -9.21 -20.04 -19.16
C PRO A 557 -8.03 -20.67 -18.42
N ASN A 558 -7.51 -21.76 -18.98
CA ASN A 558 -6.35 -22.46 -18.45
C ASN A 558 -5.07 -21.71 -18.82
N LEU A 559 -4.25 -21.40 -17.82
CA LEU A 559 -2.88 -20.93 -18.04
C LEU A 559 -2.03 -22.07 -18.60
N CYS A 560 -1.30 -21.79 -19.68
CA CYS A 560 -0.40 -22.73 -20.33
C CYS A 560 0.95 -22.07 -20.58
N ALA A 561 2.00 -22.89 -20.62
CA ALA A 561 3.32 -22.49 -21.07
C ALA A 561 3.26 -21.88 -22.48
N ALA A 562 4.13 -20.90 -22.74
CA ALA A 562 4.27 -20.33 -24.07
C ALA A 562 4.86 -21.33 -25.08
N GLU A 563 4.66 -21.07 -26.37
CA GLU A 563 5.31 -21.82 -27.45
C GLU A 563 6.85 -21.66 -27.41
N ASP A 564 7.34 -20.50 -26.98
CA ASP A 564 8.77 -20.28 -26.74
C ASP A 564 9.17 -20.71 -25.33
N GLY A 565 9.59 -21.97 -25.17
CA GLY A 565 10.00 -22.53 -23.89
C GLY A 565 11.15 -21.78 -23.20
N THR A 566 12.00 -21.07 -23.96
CA THR A 566 13.14 -20.31 -23.41
C THR A 566 12.73 -18.97 -22.78
N LYS A 567 11.51 -18.53 -23.08
CA LYS A 567 10.93 -17.26 -22.64
C LYS A 567 9.61 -17.45 -21.90
N ASP A 568 9.10 -18.67 -21.79
CA ASP A 568 7.86 -19.00 -21.08
C ASP A 568 7.82 -18.39 -19.67
N GLN A 569 6.89 -17.46 -19.46
CA GLN A 569 6.68 -16.71 -18.22
C GLN A 569 5.51 -17.25 -17.40
N SER A 570 4.91 -18.39 -17.76
CA SER A 570 3.86 -19.04 -16.95
C SER A 570 4.27 -19.27 -15.50
N TYR A 571 5.57 -19.48 -15.23
CA TYR A 571 6.16 -19.57 -13.89
C TYR A 571 5.79 -18.37 -13.00
N PHE A 572 5.92 -17.15 -13.52
CA PHE A 572 5.63 -15.93 -12.76
C PHE A 572 4.14 -15.65 -12.58
N LEU A 573 3.31 -16.30 -13.41
CA LEU A 573 1.85 -16.16 -13.40
C LEU A 573 1.16 -17.23 -12.54
N SER A 574 1.93 -18.20 -12.02
CA SER A 574 1.43 -19.37 -11.29
C SER A 574 0.70 -19.05 -9.98
N SER A 575 0.92 -17.87 -9.40
CA SER A 575 0.28 -17.41 -8.17
C SER A 575 -0.96 -16.52 -8.41
N VAL A 576 -1.25 -16.17 -9.66
CA VAL A 576 -2.42 -15.36 -10.03
C VAL A 576 -3.67 -16.25 -9.94
N ASP A 577 -4.74 -15.74 -9.34
CA ASP A 577 -6.03 -16.45 -9.28
C ASP A 577 -6.51 -16.74 -10.71
N GLY A 578 -6.79 -18.00 -11.03
CA GLY A 578 -7.20 -18.40 -12.37
C GLY A 578 -8.40 -17.60 -12.91
N LYS A 579 -9.31 -17.14 -12.03
CA LYS A 579 -10.44 -16.29 -12.44
C LYS A 579 -10.03 -14.92 -12.96
N ALA A 580 -8.87 -14.39 -12.53
CA ALA A 580 -8.37 -13.12 -13.02
C ALA A 580 -8.05 -13.16 -14.51
N PHE A 581 -7.80 -14.35 -15.08
CA PHE A 581 -7.51 -14.52 -16.51
C PHE A 581 -8.75 -14.48 -17.42
N ALA A 582 -9.96 -14.43 -16.87
CA ALA A 582 -11.19 -14.45 -17.68
C ALA A 582 -11.25 -13.35 -18.75
N ASN A 583 -10.73 -12.17 -18.41
CA ASN A 583 -10.69 -11.00 -19.28
C ASN A 583 -9.26 -10.56 -19.60
N VAL A 584 -8.34 -11.51 -19.70
CA VAL A 584 -6.92 -11.26 -19.98
C VAL A 584 -6.53 -11.81 -21.35
N LEU A 585 -5.66 -11.08 -22.06
CA LEU A 585 -5.07 -11.49 -23.33
C LEU A 585 -3.53 -11.55 -23.20
N PHE A 586 -2.94 -12.62 -23.75
CA PHE A 586 -1.49 -12.76 -23.93
C PHE A 586 -1.16 -12.90 -25.42
N PRO A 587 -0.97 -11.78 -26.14
CA PRO A 587 -0.81 -11.82 -27.60
C PRO A 587 0.46 -12.53 -28.07
N LEU A 588 1.45 -12.72 -27.18
CA LEU A 588 2.76 -13.31 -27.51
C LEU A 588 2.85 -14.81 -27.20
N GLY A 589 1.80 -15.43 -26.65
CA GLY A 589 1.86 -16.82 -26.17
C GLY A 589 2.21 -17.87 -27.24
N GLY A 590 1.88 -17.60 -28.50
CA GLY A 590 2.16 -18.47 -29.66
C GLY A 590 3.25 -17.93 -30.59
N ILE A 591 4.09 -17.00 -30.13
CA ILE A 591 5.09 -16.31 -30.97
C ILE A 591 6.45 -16.43 -30.31
N LYS A 592 7.48 -16.80 -31.10
CA LYS A 592 8.85 -16.86 -30.60
C LYS A 592 9.44 -15.46 -30.42
N LYS A 593 10.32 -15.27 -29.43
CA LYS A 593 10.96 -13.96 -29.19
C LYS A 593 11.69 -13.41 -30.41
N THR A 594 12.27 -14.28 -31.23
CA THR A 594 12.93 -13.91 -32.49
C THR A 594 11.95 -13.28 -33.47
N GLU A 595 10.75 -13.83 -33.58
CA GLU A 595 9.69 -13.32 -34.45
C GLU A 595 9.11 -12.01 -33.91
N VAL A 596 8.94 -11.88 -32.59
CA VAL A 596 8.55 -10.60 -31.96
C VAL A 596 9.51 -9.47 -32.35
N ARG A 597 10.83 -9.71 -32.30
CA ARG A 597 11.82 -8.70 -32.72
C ARG A 597 11.76 -8.40 -34.23
N GLN A 598 11.51 -9.41 -35.07
CA GLN A 598 11.31 -9.20 -36.51
C GLN A 598 10.06 -8.36 -36.80
N ILE A 599 8.95 -8.61 -36.11
CA ILE A 599 7.72 -7.83 -36.23
C ILE A 599 7.99 -6.37 -35.84
N ALA A 600 8.65 -6.13 -34.70
CA ALA A 600 9.01 -4.79 -34.25
C ALA A 600 9.90 -4.04 -35.27
N ALA A 601 10.91 -4.72 -35.82
CA ALA A 601 11.80 -4.15 -36.85
C ALA A 601 11.06 -3.85 -38.16
N SER A 602 10.16 -4.74 -38.60
CA SER A 602 9.36 -4.54 -39.83
C SER A 602 8.41 -3.33 -39.74
N LYS A 603 8.09 -2.88 -38.52
CA LYS A 603 7.26 -1.71 -38.24
C LYS A 603 8.05 -0.52 -37.73
N ASP A 604 9.37 -0.61 -37.76
CA ASP A 604 10.29 0.44 -37.33
C ASP A 604 9.95 1.00 -35.94
N LEU A 605 9.51 0.12 -35.03
CA LEU A 605 9.16 0.52 -33.67
C LEU A 605 10.41 0.99 -32.93
N CYS A 606 10.32 2.10 -32.19
CA CYS A 606 11.48 2.66 -31.48
C CYS A 606 12.09 1.69 -30.45
N THR A 607 11.32 0.70 -29.99
CA THR A 607 11.75 -0.34 -29.03
C THR A 607 12.37 -1.58 -29.70
N ALA A 608 12.42 -1.68 -31.04
CA ALA A 608 12.83 -2.90 -31.75
C ALA A 608 14.25 -3.39 -31.38
N THR A 609 15.18 -2.48 -31.15
CA THR A 609 16.58 -2.78 -30.79
C THR A 609 16.83 -2.78 -29.28
N LYS A 610 15.83 -2.41 -28.46
CA LYS A 610 15.96 -2.31 -27.01
C LYS A 610 16.30 -3.69 -26.41
N LYS A 611 17.21 -3.71 -25.45
CA LYS A 611 17.55 -4.94 -24.70
C LYS A 611 16.41 -5.29 -23.75
N ASP A 612 16.21 -6.58 -23.52
CA ASP A 612 15.25 -7.04 -22.52
C ASP A 612 15.71 -6.55 -21.14
N SER A 613 14.78 -6.12 -20.29
CA SER A 613 15.07 -5.80 -18.91
C SER A 613 15.54 -7.06 -18.19
N VAL A 614 16.65 -6.97 -17.47
CA VAL A 614 17.22 -8.06 -16.67
C VAL A 614 17.23 -7.63 -15.20
N GLY A 615 16.99 -8.59 -14.29
CA GLY A 615 16.85 -8.32 -12.85
C GLY A 615 15.40 -8.11 -12.40
N ILE A 616 15.23 -7.90 -11.10
CA ILE A 616 13.94 -7.58 -10.49
C ILE A 616 13.42 -6.26 -11.09
N CYS A 617 12.15 -6.23 -11.50
CA CYS A 617 11.56 -5.21 -12.40
C CYS A 617 11.88 -3.73 -12.10
N PHE A 618 12.18 -3.36 -10.84
CA PHE A 618 12.42 -1.99 -10.38
C PHE A 618 13.84 -1.75 -9.82
N ILE A 619 14.58 -2.81 -9.50
CA ILE A 619 15.98 -2.69 -9.04
C ILE A 619 16.88 -2.32 -10.24
N GLY A 620 16.47 -2.62 -11.46
CA GLY A 620 17.24 -2.33 -12.66
C GLY A 620 18.61 -3.03 -12.62
N LYS A 621 19.68 -2.30 -12.93
CA LYS A 621 21.05 -2.86 -13.02
C LYS A 621 21.86 -2.79 -11.71
N ARG A 622 21.21 -2.44 -10.58
CA ARG A 622 21.88 -2.18 -9.30
C ARG A 622 22.35 -3.46 -8.61
N ASN A 623 23.34 -3.33 -7.72
CA ASN A 623 23.73 -4.45 -6.85
C ASN A 623 22.62 -4.72 -5.84
N PHE A 624 22.09 -5.94 -5.86
CA PHE A 624 20.96 -6.34 -5.01
C PHE A 624 21.26 -6.22 -3.51
N ALA A 625 22.45 -6.63 -3.07
CA ALA A 625 22.83 -6.59 -1.66
C ALA A 625 22.92 -5.14 -1.16
N ASP A 626 23.53 -4.26 -1.94
CA ASP A 626 23.61 -2.83 -1.59
C ASP A 626 22.22 -2.18 -1.56
N PHE A 627 21.34 -2.55 -2.50
CA PHE A 627 19.97 -2.05 -2.56
C PHE A 627 19.14 -2.47 -1.34
N ILE A 628 19.11 -3.77 -0.99
CA ILE A 628 18.33 -4.24 0.17
C ILE A 628 18.82 -3.63 1.48
N HIS A 629 20.14 -3.41 1.62
CA HIS A 629 20.70 -2.80 2.83
C HIS A 629 20.42 -1.30 3.01
N GLN A 630 19.73 -0.66 2.07
CA GLN A 630 19.14 0.66 2.28
C GLN A 630 17.87 0.59 3.14
N TYR A 631 17.21 -0.57 3.19
CA TYR A 631 15.94 -0.79 3.88
C TYR A 631 16.08 -1.69 5.10
N ILE A 632 16.94 -2.71 5.02
CA ILE A 632 17.17 -3.68 6.10
C ILE A 632 18.56 -3.44 6.70
N GLN A 633 18.62 -3.35 8.03
CA GLN A 633 19.88 -3.21 8.74
C GLN A 633 20.84 -4.37 8.40
N ARG A 634 22.11 -4.04 8.13
CA ARG A 634 23.14 -5.06 7.90
C ARG A 634 23.33 -5.92 9.15
N GLN A 635 23.10 -7.21 8.99
CA GLN A 635 23.33 -8.24 10.01
C GLN A 635 24.60 -9.01 9.65
N GLU A 636 25.71 -8.62 10.28
CA GLU A 636 26.99 -9.29 10.10
C GLU A 636 27.03 -10.62 10.86
N GLY A 637 27.82 -11.56 10.34
CA GLY A 637 27.91 -12.91 10.87
C GLY A 637 29.13 -13.64 10.32
N TYR A 638 29.17 -14.96 10.49
CA TYR A 638 30.27 -15.81 10.03
C TYR A 638 29.77 -16.93 9.12
N PHE A 639 30.62 -17.30 8.17
CA PHE A 639 30.47 -18.53 7.42
C PHE A 639 30.90 -19.73 8.27
N TYR A 640 30.20 -20.85 8.12
CA TYR A 640 30.57 -22.14 8.73
C TYR A 640 30.56 -23.23 7.66
N THR A 641 31.43 -24.24 7.79
CA THR A 641 31.33 -25.45 6.97
C THR A 641 30.12 -26.29 7.40
N VAL A 642 29.71 -27.26 6.58
CA VAL A 642 28.69 -28.26 6.93
C VAL A 642 29.03 -29.08 8.19
N ASP A 643 30.30 -29.18 8.55
CA ASP A 643 30.80 -29.84 9.76
C ASP A 643 30.88 -28.90 10.98
N GLY A 644 30.45 -27.64 10.83
CA GLY A 644 30.45 -26.63 11.90
C GLY A 644 31.77 -25.89 12.10
N ALA A 645 32.76 -26.03 11.20
CA ALA A 645 34.01 -25.28 11.31
C ALA A 645 33.79 -23.82 10.94
N LYS A 646 34.12 -22.90 11.86
CA LYS A 646 34.03 -21.46 11.64
C LYS A 646 35.03 -20.99 10.57
N MET A 647 34.55 -20.22 9.60
CA MET A 647 35.32 -19.68 8.49
C MET A 647 35.41 -18.15 8.56
N TYR A 648 35.24 -17.46 7.44
CA TYR A 648 35.37 -16.01 7.30
C TYR A 648 34.11 -15.25 7.75
N PRO A 649 34.23 -13.98 8.17
CA PRO A 649 33.09 -13.12 8.41
C PRO A 649 32.38 -12.70 7.10
N HIS A 650 31.10 -12.38 7.18
CA HIS A 650 30.32 -11.78 6.09
C HIS A 650 29.59 -10.51 6.53
N ARG A 651 29.22 -9.68 5.56
CA ARG A 651 28.66 -8.33 5.79
C ARG A 651 27.13 -8.24 5.80
N GLY A 652 26.43 -9.36 5.58
CA GLY A 652 24.97 -9.35 5.56
C GLY A 652 24.36 -10.72 5.32
N PHE A 653 23.81 -11.34 6.36
CA PHE A 653 23.09 -12.62 6.29
C PHE A 653 21.94 -12.62 5.27
N THR A 654 21.18 -11.51 5.21
CA THR A 654 20.00 -11.34 4.34
C THR A 654 20.33 -11.30 2.85
N ALA A 655 21.59 -11.02 2.48
CA ALA A 655 22.05 -10.94 1.10
C ALA A 655 22.43 -12.30 0.46
N TYR A 656 22.35 -13.39 1.23
CA TYR A 656 22.70 -14.74 0.76
C TYR A 656 21.48 -15.61 0.49
N THR A 657 21.55 -16.41 -0.57
CA THR A 657 20.52 -17.37 -0.98
C THR A 657 21.12 -18.77 -1.08
N VAL A 658 20.36 -19.81 -0.68
CA VAL A 658 20.79 -21.20 -0.85
C VAL A 658 21.13 -21.51 -2.32
N GLY A 659 22.26 -22.18 -2.54
CA GLY A 659 22.82 -22.47 -3.86
C GLY A 659 23.67 -21.36 -4.47
N GLN A 660 23.68 -20.15 -3.89
CA GLN A 660 24.54 -19.03 -4.32
C GLN A 660 26.01 -19.31 -4.00
N GLY A 661 26.92 -18.89 -4.87
CA GLY A 661 28.35 -18.89 -4.54
C GLY A 661 28.68 -17.88 -3.44
N ALA A 662 29.31 -18.33 -2.35
CA ALA A 662 29.64 -17.51 -1.19
C ALA A 662 30.80 -16.51 -1.43
N ARG A 663 31.59 -16.73 -2.50
CA ARG A 663 32.73 -15.87 -2.93
C ARG A 663 33.71 -15.56 -1.79
N LEU A 664 34.11 -16.59 -1.04
CA LEU A 664 35.08 -16.47 0.05
C LEU A 664 36.44 -16.01 -0.48
N GLN A 665 36.97 -14.91 0.07
CA GLN A 665 38.25 -14.35 -0.36
C GLN A 665 39.41 -15.28 0.03
N GLY A 666 40.40 -15.41 -0.84
CA GLY A 666 41.64 -16.18 -0.58
C GLY A 666 41.49 -17.70 -0.69
N MET A 667 40.33 -18.21 -1.11
CA MET A 667 40.12 -19.65 -1.34
C MET A 667 40.22 -20.00 -2.83
N SER A 668 40.97 -21.06 -3.15
CA SER A 668 41.10 -21.59 -4.52
C SER A 668 39.84 -22.33 -4.97
N ALA A 669 39.16 -23.00 -4.05
CA ALA A 669 37.92 -23.71 -4.32
C ALA A 669 36.70 -22.78 -4.30
N LYS A 670 35.66 -23.13 -5.08
CA LYS A 670 34.36 -22.43 -5.06
C LYS A 670 33.51 -22.98 -3.92
N TRP A 671 32.99 -22.07 -3.09
CA TRP A 671 32.10 -22.39 -1.98
C TRP A 671 30.68 -21.90 -2.25
N PHE A 672 29.69 -22.65 -1.79
CA PHE A 672 28.28 -22.37 -2.01
C PHE A 672 27.50 -22.39 -0.71
N VAL A 673 26.52 -21.49 -0.59
CA VAL A 673 25.60 -21.43 0.54
C VAL A 673 24.69 -22.65 0.51
N VAL A 674 24.65 -23.40 1.60
CA VAL A 674 23.79 -24.59 1.79
C VAL A 674 22.80 -24.41 2.95
N GLY A 675 23.04 -23.43 3.81
CA GLY A 675 22.26 -23.23 5.02
C GLY A 675 22.39 -21.80 5.56
N LYS A 676 21.43 -21.40 6.38
CA LYS A 676 21.29 -20.05 6.93
C LYS A 676 20.58 -20.13 8.28
N HIS A 677 21.13 -19.46 9.28
CA HIS A 677 20.58 -19.39 10.63
C HIS A 677 20.37 -17.93 11.05
N LYS A 678 19.12 -17.59 11.40
CA LYS A 678 18.73 -16.23 11.76
C LYS A 678 19.20 -15.87 13.17
N SER A 679 19.17 -16.82 14.10
CA SER A 679 19.43 -16.57 15.53
C SER A 679 20.83 -15.98 15.81
N ASP A 680 21.83 -16.39 15.05
CA ASP A 680 23.22 -15.91 15.15
C ASP A 680 23.75 -15.28 13.85
N HIS A 681 22.86 -15.08 12.87
CA HIS A 681 23.14 -14.59 11.52
C HIS A 681 24.21 -15.40 10.78
N SER A 682 24.39 -16.68 11.08
CA SER A 682 25.40 -17.52 10.42
C SER A 682 24.94 -18.06 9.06
N VAL A 683 25.93 -18.32 8.19
CA VAL A 683 25.71 -18.86 6.85
C VAL A 683 26.54 -20.13 6.66
N THR A 684 25.87 -21.26 6.47
CA THR A 684 26.52 -22.56 6.25
C THR A 684 26.89 -22.69 4.77
N VAL A 685 28.13 -23.09 4.50
CA VAL A 685 28.71 -23.22 3.17
C VAL A 685 29.35 -24.58 2.95
N ALA A 686 29.37 -25.01 1.69
CA ALA A 686 29.98 -26.26 1.27
C ALA A 686 30.88 -26.07 0.04
N GLU A 687 31.98 -26.83 -0.02
CA GLU A 687 32.95 -26.76 -1.11
C GLU A 687 32.46 -27.53 -2.35
N GLY A 688 32.58 -26.90 -3.52
CA GLY A 688 32.32 -27.51 -4.81
C GLY A 688 30.86 -27.41 -5.28
N THR A 689 30.66 -27.40 -6.59
CA THR A 689 29.32 -27.30 -7.21
C THR A 689 28.46 -28.56 -7.00
N ARG A 690 29.12 -29.70 -6.78
CA ARG A 690 28.55 -31.05 -6.64
C ARG A 690 28.50 -31.54 -5.19
N ASN A 691 28.62 -30.64 -4.22
CA ASN A 691 28.58 -31.02 -2.81
C ASN A 691 27.22 -31.64 -2.44
N PRO A 692 27.16 -32.81 -1.78
CA PRO A 692 25.90 -33.45 -1.36
C PRO A 692 24.97 -32.54 -0.54
N ALA A 693 25.49 -31.56 0.20
CA ALA A 693 24.68 -30.62 0.97
C ALA A 693 23.89 -29.62 0.09
N LEU A 694 24.14 -29.58 -1.22
CA LEU A 694 23.38 -28.74 -2.16
C LEU A 694 22.16 -29.45 -2.77
N PHE A 695 22.04 -30.77 -2.61
CA PHE A 695 21.07 -31.58 -3.36
C PHE A 695 20.04 -32.22 -2.43
N SER A 696 18.77 -32.19 -2.84
CA SER A 696 17.65 -32.84 -2.15
C SER A 696 16.79 -33.62 -3.14
N ASP A 697 16.25 -34.75 -2.71
CA ASP A 697 15.28 -35.56 -3.48
C ASP A 697 13.84 -35.04 -3.37
N ALA A 698 13.59 -34.12 -2.43
CA ALA A 698 12.24 -33.63 -2.19
C ALA A 698 12.20 -32.16 -1.75
N LEU A 699 11.01 -31.58 -1.82
CA LEU A 699 10.66 -30.34 -1.14
C LEU A 699 9.24 -30.36 -0.59
N PHE A 700 8.92 -29.34 0.19
CA PHE A 700 7.60 -29.14 0.78
C PHE A 700 7.05 -27.77 0.41
N ALA A 701 5.79 -27.72 -0.01
CA ALA A 701 5.02 -26.50 -0.18
C ALA A 701 3.72 -26.60 0.64
N SER A 702 3.28 -25.51 1.25
CA SER A 702 2.01 -25.53 2.00
C SER A 702 0.84 -25.70 1.05
N ALA A 703 0.00 -26.73 1.27
CA ALA A 703 -1.17 -26.97 0.42
C ALA A 703 -2.16 -25.79 0.48
N ALA A 704 -2.30 -25.17 1.65
CA ALA A 704 -3.15 -23.99 1.87
C ALA A 704 -2.65 -22.72 1.15
N GLN A 705 -1.34 -22.60 0.92
CA GLN A 705 -0.74 -21.46 0.22
C GLN A 705 -0.56 -21.71 -1.28
N PHE A 706 -0.73 -22.94 -1.73
CA PHE A 706 -0.60 -23.32 -3.13
C PHE A 706 -1.82 -22.83 -3.91
N ASN A 707 -1.58 -22.02 -4.94
CA ASN A 707 -2.63 -21.51 -5.79
C ASN A 707 -2.91 -22.49 -6.93
N TRP A 708 -3.96 -23.29 -6.80
CA TRP A 708 -4.47 -24.12 -7.89
C TRP A 708 -5.23 -23.26 -8.91
N MET A 709 -4.84 -23.33 -10.19
CA MET A 709 -5.46 -22.56 -11.28
C MET A 709 -6.96 -22.88 -11.43
N ALA A 710 -7.31 -24.15 -11.27
CA ALA A 710 -8.69 -24.63 -11.26
C ALA A 710 -9.39 -24.46 -9.90
N ARG A 711 -8.72 -23.88 -8.90
CA ARG A 711 -9.11 -23.74 -7.47
C ARG A 711 -9.22 -25.02 -6.67
N ASP A 712 -9.62 -26.09 -7.31
CA ASP A 712 -9.74 -27.41 -6.71
C ASP A 712 -8.44 -28.20 -6.85
N LEU A 713 -8.13 -29.02 -5.85
CA LEU A 713 -7.08 -30.03 -5.98
C LEU A 713 -7.37 -30.92 -7.21
N PRO A 714 -6.35 -31.27 -8.01
CA PRO A 714 -6.50 -32.22 -9.10
C PRO A 714 -7.17 -33.51 -8.64
N GLN A 715 -8.11 -34.01 -9.45
CA GLN A 715 -8.91 -35.19 -9.10
C GLN A 715 -8.04 -36.41 -8.74
N GLU A 716 -6.98 -36.67 -9.50
CA GLU A 716 -6.03 -37.76 -9.24
C GLU A 716 -5.37 -37.64 -7.86
N LEU A 717 -4.91 -36.43 -7.51
CA LEU A 717 -4.32 -36.16 -6.19
C LEU A 717 -5.35 -36.35 -5.07
N ARG A 718 -6.59 -35.91 -5.29
CA ARG A 718 -7.68 -36.05 -4.30
C ARG A 718 -8.07 -37.51 -4.08
N GLU A 719 -8.16 -38.30 -5.14
CA GLU A 719 -8.64 -39.68 -5.09
C GLU A 719 -7.56 -40.67 -4.64
N THR A 720 -6.32 -40.47 -5.07
CA THR A 720 -5.23 -41.44 -4.84
C THR A 720 -4.19 -40.97 -3.81
N GLY A 721 -4.26 -39.70 -3.39
CA GLY A 721 -3.28 -39.07 -2.50
C GLY A 721 -1.94 -38.76 -3.15
N ARG A 722 -1.76 -39.09 -4.45
CA ARG A 722 -0.54 -38.86 -5.21
C ARG A 722 -0.85 -38.46 -6.66
N MET A 723 0.07 -37.80 -7.35
CA MET A 723 -0.09 -37.48 -8.77
C MET A 723 1.27 -37.32 -9.45
N ARG A 724 1.42 -37.85 -10.66
CA ARG A 724 2.62 -37.60 -11.48
C ARG A 724 2.43 -36.29 -12.26
N CYS A 725 3.43 -35.42 -12.23
CA CYS A 725 3.37 -34.16 -12.96
C CYS A 725 4.78 -33.64 -13.26
N PHE A 726 4.84 -32.50 -13.96
CA PHE A 726 6.07 -31.78 -14.22
C PHE A 726 6.19 -30.59 -13.28
N TYR A 727 7.41 -30.12 -13.01
CA TYR A 727 7.60 -28.97 -12.12
C TYR A 727 8.70 -28.01 -12.58
N ARG A 728 8.68 -26.83 -11.97
CA ARG A 728 9.82 -25.91 -11.87
C ARG A 728 9.91 -25.39 -10.43
N VAL A 729 11.11 -25.37 -9.87
CA VAL A 729 11.41 -24.71 -8.58
C VAL A 729 12.11 -23.38 -8.75
N ARG A 730 12.64 -23.10 -9.95
CA ARG A 730 13.18 -21.78 -10.33
C ARG A 730 12.87 -21.44 -11.79
N TYR A 731 12.85 -20.14 -12.09
CA TYR A 731 12.66 -19.65 -13.46
C TYR A 731 13.83 -20.09 -14.36
N ARG A 732 13.51 -20.53 -15.59
CA ARG A 732 14.44 -21.10 -16.60
C ARG A 732 15.02 -22.48 -16.29
N GLN A 733 14.56 -23.14 -15.23
CA GLN A 733 14.76 -24.56 -15.10
C GLN A 733 13.98 -25.28 -16.22
N ASP A 734 14.62 -26.29 -16.83
CA ASP A 734 13.93 -27.22 -17.71
C ASP A 734 12.83 -27.95 -16.93
N LEU A 735 11.74 -28.31 -17.61
CA LEU A 735 10.69 -29.11 -16.98
C LEU A 735 11.23 -30.50 -16.70
N ASP A 736 11.03 -30.97 -15.46
CA ASP A 736 11.40 -32.31 -15.04
C ASP A 736 10.20 -32.99 -14.36
N GLU A 737 10.23 -34.31 -14.27
CA GLU A 737 9.17 -35.13 -13.71
C GLU A 737 9.29 -35.24 -12.18
N CYS A 738 8.14 -35.20 -11.51
CA CYS A 738 8.03 -35.43 -10.08
C CYS A 738 6.74 -36.17 -9.73
N THR A 739 6.73 -36.76 -8.54
CA THR A 739 5.53 -37.24 -7.89
C THR A 739 5.17 -36.30 -6.75
N ILE A 740 3.93 -35.80 -6.74
CA ILE A 740 3.42 -35.00 -5.62
C ILE A 740 2.52 -35.86 -4.74
N SER A 741 2.57 -35.64 -3.42
CA SER A 741 1.67 -36.27 -2.45
C SER A 741 1.29 -35.31 -1.32
N LEU A 742 0.13 -35.55 -0.69
CA LEU A 742 -0.25 -34.82 0.51
C LEU A 742 0.33 -35.52 1.75
N VAL A 743 1.07 -34.77 2.56
CA VAL A 743 1.67 -35.25 3.81
C VAL A 743 1.25 -34.39 5.00
N SER A 744 1.29 -34.95 6.21
CA SER A 744 1.03 -34.19 7.43
C SER A 744 2.16 -33.21 7.72
N ASN A 745 1.89 -32.21 8.57
CA ASN A 745 2.94 -31.30 9.03
C ASN A 745 4.08 -32.03 9.77
N SER A 746 3.75 -33.01 10.62
CA SER A 746 4.76 -33.78 11.36
C SER A 746 5.69 -34.56 10.42
N GLU A 747 5.15 -35.16 9.35
CA GLU A 747 5.93 -35.84 8.33
C GLU A 747 6.81 -34.88 7.53
N ALA A 748 6.27 -33.72 7.13
CA ALA A 748 7.01 -32.68 6.43
C ALA A 748 8.19 -32.16 7.28
N ARG A 749 7.95 -31.85 8.56
CA ARG A 749 8.99 -31.38 9.50
C ARG A 749 10.06 -32.44 9.76
N ALA A 750 9.67 -33.71 9.89
CA ALA A 750 10.62 -34.79 10.10
C ALA A 750 11.56 -35.01 8.91
N SER A 751 11.08 -34.70 7.69
CA SER A 751 11.79 -34.94 6.42
C SER A 751 12.48 -33.69 5.86
N ALA A 752 12.26 -32.51 6.43
CA ALA A 752 12.85 -31.26 5.99
C ALA A 752 14.35 -31.16 6.37
N SER A 753 15.12 -30.40 5.59
CA SER A 753 16.53 -30.16 5.88
C SER A 753 16.71 -29.36 7.16
N LYS A 754 17.70 -29.74 7.96
CA LYS A 754 18.11 -29.10 9.22
C LYS A 754 19.32 -28.18 9.04
N LEU A 755 19.83 -28.03 7.82
CA LEU A 755 20.93 -27.11 7.52
C LEU A 755 20.51 -25.64 7.59
N HIS A 756 19.21 -25.34 7.74
CA HIS A 756 18.69 -23.99 7.87
C HIS A 756 17.50 -23.94 8.82
N ASP A 757 17.19 -22.73 9.33
CA ASP A 757 16.16 -22.53 10.35
C ASP A 757 14.73 -22.70 9.82
N TRP A 758 14.52 -22.60 8.50
CA TRP A 758 13.17 -22.64 7.92
C TRP A 758 12.62 -24.06 7.90
N GLN A 759 11.58 -24.27 8.69
CA GLN A 759 10.88 -25.54 8.81
C GLN A 759 9.40 -25.35 8.49
N PRO A 760 8.70 -26.39 8.00
CA PRO A 760 7.25 -26.35 7.87
C PRO A 760 6.58 -25.90 9.19
N GLU A 761 5.88 -24.76 9.20
CA GLU A 761 5.33 -24.13 10.42
C GLU A 761 4.47 -25.09 11.26
N PRO A 762 4.55 -25.04 12.61
CA PRO A 762 3.63 -25.79 13.47
C PRO A 762 2.19 -25.34 13.19
N LEU A 763 1.25 -26.27 13.14
CA LEU A 763 -0.17 -25.93 13.07
C LEU A 763 -0.59 -25.32 14.41
N ALA A 764 -1.35 -24.24 14.38
CA ALA A 764 -2.09 -23.81 15.56
C ALA A 764 -3.19 -24.86 15.79
N ASP A 765 -3.15 -25.53 16.95
CA ASP A 765 -4.23 -26.38 17.45
C ASP A 765 -5.43 -25.47 17.76
N ASN A 766 -6.23 -25.18 16.75
CA ASN A 766 -7.58 -24.64 16.94
C ASN A 766 -8.54 -25.82 16.73
N ASP A 767 -8.92 -26.45 17.83
CA ASP A 767 -10.02 -27.41 17.89
C ASP A 767 -11.30 -26.71 17.40
N ASP A 768 -11.81 -27.02 16.20
CA ASP A 768 -13.24 -26.90 15.84
C ASP A 768 -13.59 -27.50 14.46
N GLU A 769 -14.49 -28.48 14.51
CA GLU A 769 -15.28 -29.16 13.45
C GLU A 769 -14.58 -30.13 12.46
N GLU A 770 -14.77 -31.43 12.77
CA GLU A 770 -14.40 -32.61 11.97
C GLU A 770 -14.98 -32.56 10.54
N GLY A 771 -14.10 -32.68 9.54
CA GLY A 771 -14.45 -33.04 8.16
C GLY A 771 -13.88 -32.14 7.06
N LYS A 772 -13.46 -30.91 7.39
CA LYS A 772 -12.78 -29.97 6.45
C LYS A 772 -11.28 -29.77 6.73
N GLU A 773 -10.73 -30.43 7.75
CA GLU A 773 -9.40 -30.16 8.29
C GLU A 773 -8.22 -30.76 7.51
N ARG A 774 -8.40 -31.87 6.77
CA ARG A 774 -7.25 -32.53 6.10
C ARG A 774 -6.58 -31.68 5.01
N GLU A 775 -7.29 -30.76 4.37
CA GLU A 775 -6.73 -29.85 3.36
C GLU A 775 -6.10 -28.58 3.95
N LYS A 776 -6.53 -28.13 5.15
CA LYS A 776 -5.98 -26.92 5.79
C LYS A 776 -4.64 -27.18 6.49
N SER A 777 -4.36 -28.44 6.83
CA SER A 777 -3.24 -28.84 7.69
C SER A 777 -2.17 -29.71 7.01
N SER A 778 -2.20 -29.80 5.68
CA SER A 778 -1.31 -30.66 4.88
C SER A 778 -0.29 -29.88 4.05
N TYR A 779 0.82 -30.55 3.75
CA TYR A 779 1.86 -30.07 2.85
C TYR A 779 1.83 -30.90 1.56
N LEU A 780 2.10 -30.24 0.44
CA LEU A 780 2.49 -30.91 -0.80
C LEU A 780 3.95 -31.30 -0.65
N ARG A 781 4.21 -32.60 -0.51
CA ARG A 781 5.53 -33.18 -0.72
C ARG A 781 5.71 -33.36 -2.23
N VAL A 782 6.83 -32.90 -2.74
CA VAL A 782 7.24 -33.10 -4.13
C VAL A 782 8.48 -33.97 -4.10
N ASP A 783 8.36 -35.21 -4.54
CA ASP A 783 9.49 -36.13 -4.73
C ASP A 783 9.97 -36.02 -6.17
N PHE A 784 11.22 -35.61 -6.34
CA PHE A 784 11.85 -35.42 -7.64
C PHE A 784 12.38 -36.75 -8.17
N ASP A 785 12.27 -36.96 -9.48
CA ASP A 785 12.91 -38.11 -10.12
C ASP A 785 14.43 -37.93 -10.21
N HIS A 786 14.89 -36.68 -10.31
CA HIS A 786 16.30 -36.30 -10.27
C HIS A 786 16.57 -35.32 -9.12
N PRO A 787 17.68 -35.50 -8.36
CA PRO A 787 17.97 -34.66 -7.21
C PRO A 787 18.16 -33.18 -7.59
N GLN A 788 17.54 -32.30 -6.83
CA GLN A 788 17.49 -30.88 -7.14
C GLN A 788 18.50 -30.07 -6.35
N ARG A 789 19.28 -29.26 -7.08
CA ARG A 789 20.28 -28.36 -6.52
C ARG A 789 19.65 -27.09 -5.98
N GLY A 790 19.95 -26.74 -4.73
CA GLY A 790 19.67 -25.43 -4.15
C GLY A 790 18.19 -25.09 -4.04
N VAL A 791 17.35 -26.06 -3.67
CA VAL A 791 15.94 -25.80 -3.33
C VAL A 791 15.90 -24.71 -2.24
N THR A 792 15.19 -23.61 -2.50
CA THR A 792 15.25 -22.40 -1.68
C THR A 792 13.86 -22.01 -1.19
N PRO A 793 13.67 -21.85 0.13
CA PRO A 793 12.40 -21.36 0.67
C PRO A 793 12.00 -19.97 0.12
N GLU A 794 10.69 -19.74 0.00
CA GLU A 794 10.04 -18.57 -0.63
C GLU A 794 10.31 -18.35 -2.13
N GLN A 795 11.15 -19.16 -2.78
CA GLN A 795 11.04 -19.35 -4.23
C GLN A 795 9.75 -20.12 -4.55
N ALA A 796 9.26 -20.06 -5.79
CA ALA A 796 8.02 -20.73 -6.16
C ALA A 796 8.24 -22.13 -6.72
N LEU A 797 7.48 -23.08 -6.18
CA LEU A 797 7.14 -24.33 -6.84
C LEU A 797 6.01 -24.05 -7.84
N VAL A 798 6.18 -24.48 -9.09
CA VAL A 798 5.14 -24.42 -10.12
C VAL A 798 4.97 -25.80 -10.73
N LEU A 799 3.72 -26.26 -10.82
CA LEU A 799 3.38 -27.59 -11.31
C LEU A 799 2.69 -27.51 -12.67
N TYR A 800 3.03 -28.45 -13.55
CA TYR A 800 2.59 -28.51 -14.94
C TYR A 800 2.14 -29.92 -15.33
N ARG A 801 1.27 -29.99 -16.33
CA ARG A 801 0.96 -31.20 -17.08
C ARG A 801 1.86 -31.29 -18.31
N GLY A 802 2.09 -32.49 -18.82
CA GLY A 802 2.98 -32.73 -19.98
C GLY A 802 2.63 -31.98 -21.27
N ASP A 803 1.42 -31.44 -21.41
CA ASP A 803 1.00 -30.58 -22.54
C ASP A 803 1.23 -29.07 -22.30
N GLY A 804 1.93 -28.72 -21.22
CA GLY A 804 2.25 -27.36 -20.81
C GLY A 804 1.16 -26.66 -20.00
N LEU A 805 0.06 -27.32 -19.65
CA LEU A 805 -0.95 -26.73 -18.76
C LEU A 805 -0.37 -26.50 -17.37
N CYS A 806 -0.49 -25.29 -16.83
CA CYS A 806 -0.06 -24.95 -15.48
C CYS A 806 -1.16 -25.35 -14.49
N TYR A 807 -0.86 -26.28 -13.58
CA TYR A 807 -1.78 -26.62 -12.49
C TYR A 807 -1.85 -25.50 -11.45
N GLY A 808 -0.76 -24.78 -11.23
CA GLY A 808 -0.67 -23.78 -10.17
C GLY A 808 0.74 -23.60 -9.63
N GLY A 809 0.87 -22.77 -8.59
CA GLY A 809 2.13 -22.58 -7.90
C GLY A 809 1.98 -22.01 -6.50
N GLY A 810 3.03 -22.14 -5.69
CA GLY A 810 3.08 -21.65 -4.33
C GLY A 810 4.51 -21.53 -3.80
N PRO A 811 4.70 -20.83 -2.67
CA PRO A 811 6.02 -20.70 -2.06
C PRO A 811 6.50 -22.06 -1.55
N ILE A 812 7.78 -22.33 -1.77
CA ILE A 812 8.48 -23.46 -1.16
C ILE A 812 8.62 -23.15 0.33
N ALA A 813 8.10 -24.02 1.18
CA ALA A 813 8.20 -23.88 2.63
C ALA A 813 9.57 -24.37 3.13
N ALA A 814 10.01 -25.52 2.64
CA ALA A 814 11.30 -26.10 3.01
C ALA A 814 11.82 -27.05 1.92
N ALA A 815 13.14 -27.19 1.84
CA ALA A 815 13.77 -28.31 1.15
C ALA A 815 13.66 -29.58 1.99
N GLY A 816 13.61 -30.75 1.34
CA GLY A 816 13.82 -32.03 2.01
C GLY A 816 15.28 -32.19 2.46
N ALA A 817 15.51 -33.15 3.36
CA ALA A 817 16.85 -33.50 3.84
C ALA A 817 17.82 -33.64 2.67
N THR A 818 18.99 -33.02 2.80
CA THR A 818 20.00 -33.02 1.76
C THR A 818 20.70 -34.38 1.66
N TYR A 819 21.40 -34.64 0.56
CA TYR A 819 22.17 -35.88 0.41
C TYR A 819 23.24 -36.01 1.50
N TYR A 820 23.81 -34.89 1.93
CA TYR A 820 24.73 -34.85 3.08
C TYR A 820 24.05 -35.36 4.36
N GLU A 821 22.88 -34.84 4.71
CA GLU A 821 22.13 -35.27 5.90
C GLU A 821 21.68 -36.73 5.84
N GLN A 822 21.49 -37.26 4.63
CA GLN A 822 21.11 -38.65 4.38
C GLN A 822 22.31 -39.60 4.26
N GLY A 823 23.55 -39.10 4.26
CA GLY A 823 24.75 -39.91 4.00
C GLY A 823 24.80 -40.50 2.57
N LYS A 824 24.09 -39.90 1.61
CA LYS A 824 24.03 -40.33 0.20
C LYS A 824 25.17 -39.69 -0.61
N SER A 825 25.81 -40.47 -1.48
CA SER A 825 26.71 -39.94 -2.51
C SER A 825 25.93 -39.43 -3.72
N LEU A 826 26.42 -38.37 -4.37
CA LEU A 826 25.86 -37.87 -5.62
C LEU A 826 26.37 -38.71 -6.81
N ALA A 827 25.49 -39.21 -7.67
CA ALA A 827 25.90 -39.94 -8.88
C ALA A 827 26.64 -39.02 -9.87
N ASP A 828 27.61 -39.55 -10.62
CA ASP A 828 28.49 -38.75 -11.50
C ASP A 828 27.75 -38.00 -12.62
N ASP A 829 26.57 -38.49 -13.01
CA ASP A 829 25.73 -38.00 -14.10
C ASP A 829 24.62 -37.03 -13.66
N VAL A 830 24.52 -36.68 -12.36
CA VAL A 830 23.47 -35.77 -11.87
C VAL A 830 23.44 -34.46 -12.68
N HIS A 831 22.26 -34.19 -13.22
CA HIS A 831 21.97 -33.05 -14.07
C HIS A 831 22.05 -31.74 -13.27
N ASP A 832 23.15 -31.01 -13.46
CA ASP A 832 23.32 -29.66 -12.91
C ASP A 832 22.77 -28.63 -13.90
N TRP A 833 21.50 -28.23 -13.71
CA TRP A 833 20.84 -27.22 -14.53
C TRP A 833 21.47 -25.82 -14.39
N HIS A 834 22.36 -25.61 -13.41
CA HIS A 834 23.09 -24.34 -13.23
C HIS A 834 24.20 -24.11 -14.28
N ARG A 835 24.36 -24.99 -15.28
CA ARG A 835 25.37 -24.89 -16.35
C ARG A 835 25.14 -23.82 -17.41
N GLN A 836 24.07 -23.02 -17.35
CA GLN A 836 23.85 -21.91 -18.28
C GLN A 836 23.55 -20.60 -17.54
N GLY A 837 24.62 -19.90 -17.15
CA GLY A 837 24.57 -18.57 -16.54
C GLY A 837 25.95 -18.01 -16.29
#